data_AF-A0A5C6DA35-F1
#
_entry.id   AF-A0A5C6DA35-F1
#
_cell.length_a   1.000
_cell.length_b   1.000
_cell.length_c   1.000
_cell.angle_alpha   90.00
_cell.angle_beta   90.00
_cell.angle_gamma   90.00
#
_symmetry.space_group_name_H-M   'P 1'
#
loop_
_entity.id
_entity.type
_entity.pdbx_description
1 polymer ?
#
loop_
_entity_poly.entity_id
_entity_poly.type
_entity_poly.pdbx_seq_one_letter_code
_entity_poly.pdbx_strand_id
1 'polypeptide(L)'
;MTPVNPMKQLNNQKPQRGFTLVEMLVSMAVTLLMMAALARAFAFVGERVRDSRADVEMTNELRDITTRLKDELEQCTVTMEPARGGTDPLGYFMYYEGPLTDATSSLFRVFTDAAGDTVLNDAKYGDLDDVLAFTAVAKPGTWFSGKVPRFVLDQKTVELLPVNNDSDTSNNILYNPANFPGSAWDPVVIRSKYAEIVYYASPEYAPVSLPASPVYIDVDGDTDLGSGSASENGYPDRVKLHRRVLLIRPDLNMSNGTIQSRSFNPGDGNLAYMLADAWPTASSATITSSAVAADAWMYGMAAVHQQCDLSLRRVLDSDGLPTQVVAANSIQDLAYPHNRFGHIRVPSALIHGSGGSSPTSMPVLALGTPPTVLNMLAANGDRIAPPLAVAGASVVTPTALSGFLRPEFVLGYDLSHRDSLNDKWGLQRLGEDVLTNNTLGFDLKIYDPQVSLFTTTNGLVLGPNDAGYREAMQEAVLSLQAQSPSGLTSVDAVVTRVQGDFVDLCYPVLAGGSLRGWQARPVDRRSTSADIAVAWDTRYFDSDFLVTPFSGVRYQTAGALPNTAYTDCLYSSGKLVTTTSGTGGHSIRLFQPTFDTFSSVYEHDGFMEGNWNGRGARWSTTTPATSPSVDAGANGLDDDGRFGVDDVGEKEVCAPFVEKPEAIRVTIRLETPETRQIRQTSVTHSGQ
;
A
#
# COMPACT_ATOMS: atom_id res chain seq x y z
N MET A 1 103.31 -3.35 -66.72
CA MET A 1 104.26 -4.14 -65.89
C MET A 1 104.31 -3.53 -64.50
N THR A 2 104.56 -4.37 -63.49
CA THR A 2 104.77 -4.10 -62.04
C THR A 2 103.52 -4.19 -61.13
N PRO A 3 103.65 -4.79 -59.91
CA PRO A 3 102.95 -6.03 -59.56
C PRO A 3 101.99 -5.95 -58.35
N VAL A 4 101.40 -7.11 -58.02
CA VAL A 4 100.33 -7.44 -57.05
C VAL A 4 100.79 -7.47 -55.57
N ASN A 5 99.98 -6.93 -54.63
CA ASN A 5 99.51 -7.49 -53.32
C ASN A 5 98.96 -6.39 -52.36
N PRO A 6 98.12 -6.68 -51.34
CA PRO A 6 96.96 -7.58 -51.26
C PRO A 6 95.67 -6.86 -50.76
N MET A 7 94.51 -7.49 -50.98
CA MET A 7 93.18 -7.02 -50.54
C MET A 7 93.05 -6.93 -49.02
N LYS A 8 92.61 -5.76 -48.54
CA LYS A 8 92.09 -5.52 -47.18
C LYS A 8 90.57 -5.31 -47.31
N GLN A 9 89.76 -6.31 -46.96
CA GLN A 9 88.31 -6.15 -46.84
C GLN A 9 88.03 -5.18 -45.68
N LEU A 10 87.64 -3.95 -46.00
CA LEU A 10 87.15 -2.98 -45.02
C LEU A 10 85.63 -3.10 -44.94
N ASN A 11 85.21 -3.47 -43.74
CA ASN A 11 83.86 -3.66 -43.26
C ASN A 11 83.05 -2.36 -43.44
N ASN A 12 82.08 -2.34 -44.35
CA ASN A 12 81.22 -1.18 -44.58
C ASN A 12 80.07 -1.18 -43.56
N GLN A 13 80.37 -0.83 -42.31
CA GLN A 13 79.32 -0.58 -41.31
C GLN A 13 78.61 0.73 -41.68
N LYS A 14 77.33 0.62 -42.08
CA LYS A 14 76.44 1.79 -42.20
C LYS A 14 76.39 2.52 -40.84
N PRO A 15 76.62 3.84 -40.79
CA PRO A 15 76.45 4.60 -39.55
C PRO A 15 74.97 4.59 -39.16
N GLN A 16 74.65 3.96 -38.03
CA GLN A 16 73.35 4.08 -37.40
C GLN A 16 73.23 5.50 -36.82
N ARG A 17 72.34 6.32 -37.37
CA ARG A 17 72.01 7.64 -36.82
C ARG A 17 71.29 7.45 -35.48
N GLY A 18 71.84 8.05 -34.41
CA GLY A 18 71.17 8.11 -33.10
C GLY A 18 70.00 9.09 -33.12
N PHE A 19 68.93 8.77 -32.41
CA PHE A 19 67.72 9.59 -32.28
C PHE A 19 68.01 10.95 -31.61
N THR A 20 67.39 12.01 -32.11
CA THR A 20 67.49 13.35 -31.51
C THR A 20 66.61 13.46 -30.26
N LEU A 21 66.96 14.37 -29.34
CA LEU A 21 66.21 14.61 -28.09
C LEU A 21 64.75 15.00 -28.39
N VAL A 22 64.52 15.73 -29.50
CA VAL A 22 63.19 16.08 -29.99
C VAL A 22 62.42 14.85 -30.47
N GLU A 23 63.03 13.92 -31.21
CA GLU A 23 62.37 12.66 -31.61
C GLU A 23 62.02 11.77 -30.41
N MET A 24 62.87 11.70 -29.39
CA MET A 24 62.57 10.96 -28.15
C MET A 24 61.43 11.60 -27.35
N LEU A 25 61.39 12.94 -27.27
CA LEU A 25 60.30 13.68 -26.63
C LEU A 25 58.98 13.56 -27.39
N VAL A 26 59.01 13.67 -28.73
CA VAL A 26 57.82 13.49 -29.57
C VAL A 26 57.32 12.04 -29.49
N SER A 27 58.22 11.05 -29.49
CA SER A 27 57.85 9.65 -29.34
C SER A 27 57.19 9.40 -27.97
N MET A 28 57.76 9.92 -26.89
CA MET A 28 57.15 9.83 -25.56
C MET A 28 55.77 10.50 -25.52
N ALA A 29 55.64 11.71 -26.08
CA ALA A 29 54.36 12.41 -26.15
C ALA A 29 53.29 11.64 -26.95
N VAL A 30 53.67 11.05 -28.09
CA VAL A 30 52.77 10.21 -28.90
C VAL A 30 52.38 8.94 -28.16
N THR A 31 53.30 8.27 -27.47
CA THR A 31 52.97 7.08 -26.67
C THR A 31 52.02 7.41 -25.53
N LEU A 32 52.21 8.55 -24.84
CA LEU A 32 51.30 9.01 -23.78
C LEU A 32 49.91 9.35 -24.34
N LEU A 33 49.84 10.03 -25.50
CA LEU A 33 48.57 10.31 -26.17
C LEU A 33 47.86 9.02 -26.60
N MET A 34 48.61 8.04 -27.11
CA MET A 34 48.05 6.76 -27.53
C MET A 34 47.54 5.95 -26.32
N MET A 35 48.27 5.96 -25.21
CA MET A 35 47.83 5.33 -23.96
C MET A 35 46.58 6.04 -23.39
N ALA A 36 46.52 7.38 -23.44
CA ALA A 36 45.35 8.14 -23.02
C ALA A 36 44.12 7.86 -23.90
N ALA A 37 44.30 7.73 -25.22
CA ALA A 37 43.24 7.37 -26.15
C ALA A 37 42.70 5.94 -25.89
N LEU A 38 43.60 4.97 -25.66
CA LEU A 38 43.21 3.60 -25.32
C LEU A 38 42.48 3.53 -23.97
N ALA A 39 42.94 4.26 -22.96
CA ALA A 39 42.27 4.33 -21.67
C ALA A 39 40.84 4.86 -21.80
N ARG A 40 40.63 5.92 -22.59
CA ARG A 40 39.28 6.45 -22.86
C ARG A 40 38.41 5.47 -23.65
N ALA A 41 38.98 4.78 -24.63
CA ALA A 41 38.24 3.77 -25.40
C ALA A 41 37.79 2.61 -24.50
N PHE A 42 38.65 2.11 -23.61
CA PHE A 42 38.28 1.08 -22.65
C PHE A 42 37.27 1.56 -21.61
N ALA A 43 37.38 2.81 -21.13
CA ALA A 43 36.38 3.39 -20.24
C ALA A 43 35.00 3.46 -20.91
N PHE A 44 34.94 3.95 -22.16
CA PHE A 44 33.69 4.02 -22.92
C PHE A 44 33.08 2.63 -23.18
N VAL A 45 33.90 1.65 -23.59
CA VAL A 45 33.42 0.27 -23.79
C VAL A 45 32.97 -0.35 -22.47
N GLY A 46 33.72 -0.12 -21.38
CA GLY A 46 33.39 -0.60 -20.05
C GLY A 46 32.05 -0.08 -19.54
N GLU A 47 31.78 1.22 -19.74
CA GLU A 47 30.50 1.85 -19.42
C GLU A 47 29.35 1.23 -20.21
N ARG A 48 29.49 1.09 -21.54
CA ARG A 48 28.48 0.45 -22.38
C ARG A 48 28.19 -1.01 -21.99
N VAL A 49 29.23 -1.75 -21.60
CA VAL A 49 29.08 -3.14 -21.14
C VAL A 49 28.38 -3.20 -19.79
N ARG A 50 28.70 -2.27 -18.87
CA ARG A 50 28.01 -2.17 -17.57
C ARG A 50 26.54 -1.83 -17.76
N ASP A 51 26.23 -0.82 -18.57
CA ASP A 51 24.85 -0.41 -18.86
C ASP A 51 24.06 -1.55 -19.49
N SER A 52 24.66 -2.26 -20.45
CA SER A 52 24.02 -3.42 -21.07
C SER A 52 23.76 -4.56 -20.10
N ARG A 53 24.62 -4.78 -19.11
CA ARG A 53 24.40 -5.82 -18.08
C ARG A 53 23.28 -5.43 -17.13
N ALA A 54 23.30 -4.20 -16.66
CA ALA A 54 22.29 -3.70 -15.73
C ALA A 54 20.89 -3.68 -16.37
N ASP A 55 20.78 -3.31 -17.64
CA ASP A 55 19.51 -3.36 -18.37
C ASP A 55 18.97 -4.78 -18.54
N VAL A 56 19.85 -5.76 -18.82
CA VAL A 56 19.46 -7.18 -18.91
C VAL A 56 19.04 -7.72 -17.55
N GLU A 57 19.75 -7.39 -16.48
CA GLU A 57 19.40 -7.79 -15.10
C GLU A 57 18.02 -7.25 -14.70
N MET A 58 17.80 -5.95 -14.85
CA MET A 58 16.51 -5.30 -14.55
C MET A 58 15.36 -5.86 -15.41
N THR A 59 15.62 -6.16 -16.68
CA THR A 59 14.60 -6.78 -17.55
C THR A 59 14.24 -8.19 -17.09
N ASN A 60 15.22 -8.98 -16.66
CA ASN A 60 14.97 -10.32 -16.12
C ASN A 60 14.22 -10.25 -14.79
N GLU A 61 14.62 -9.34 -13.89
CA GLU A 61 13.95 -9.12 -12.60
C GLU A 61 12.48 -8.72 -12.79
N LEU A 62 12.20 -7.74 -13.65
CA LEU A 62 10.83 -7.33 -13.98
C LEU A 62 10.02 -8.48 -14.60
N ARG A 63 10.64 -9.28 -15.47
CA ARG A 63 9.97 -10.45 -16.05
C ARG A 63 9.64 -11.50 -15.00
N ASP A 64 10.54 -11.76 -14.06
CA ASP A 64 10.32 -12.73 -12.99
C ASP A 64 9.21 -12.27 -12.03
N ILE A 65 9.20 -10.98 -11.67
CA ILE A 65 8.14 -10.39 -10.82
C ILE A 65 6.80 -10.43 -11.55
N THR A 66 6.72 -9.98 -12.81
CA THR A 66 5.46 -9.93 -13.56
C THR A 66 4.89 -11.31 -13.86
N THR A 67 5.73 -12.27 -14.24
CA THR A 67 5.26 -13.64 -14.49
C THR A 67 4.75 -14.29 -13.21
N ARG A 68 5.42 -14.06 -12.07
CA ARG A 68 4.95 -14.53 -10.76
C ARG A 68 3.64 -13.87 -10.35
N LEU A 69 3.56 -12.55 -10.44
CA LEU A 69 2.35 -11.80 -10.07
C LEU A 69 1.16 -12.24 -10.93
N LYS A 70 1.36 -12.38 -12.25
CA LYS A 70 0.34 -12.88 -13.17
C LYS A 70 -0.11 -14.29 -12.79
N ASP A 71 0.84 -15.20 -12.58
CA ASP A 71 0.55 -16.58 -12.19
C ASP A 71 -0.26 -16.65 -10.89
N GLU A 72 0.05 -15.79 -9.90
CA GLU A 72 -0.62 -15.76 -8.61
C GLU A 72 -2.01 -15.13 -8.68
N LEU A 73 -2.18 -14.07 -9.46
CA LEU A 73 -3.50 -13.48 -9.72
C LEU A 73 -4.42 -14.46 -10.46
N GLU A 74 -3.90 -15.23 -11.42
CA GLU A 74 -4.64 -16.32 -12.07
C GLU A 74 -5.02 -17.47 -11.11
N GLN A 75 -4.37 -17.55 -9.95
CA GLN A 75 -4.61 -18.53 -8.88
C GLN A 75 -5.43 -17.97 -7.71
N CYS A 76 -6.02 -16.77 -7.85
CA CYS A 76 -6.92 -16.21 -6.86
C CYS A 76 -8.10 -17.16 -6.60
N THR A 77 -8.46 -17.38 -5.34
CA THR A 77 -9.55 -18.32 -4.98
C THR A 77 -10.94 -17.73 -5.17
N VAL A 78 -11.04 -16.41 -5.25
CA VAL A 78 -12.29 -15.65 -5.27
C VAL A 78 -12.39 -14.85 -6.56
N THR A 79 -13.59 -14.76 -7.13
CA THR A 79 -13.92 -13.84 -8.23
C THR A 79 -14.03 -12.42 -7.70
N MET A 80 -13.67 -11.40 -8.48
CA MET A 80 -13.72 -9.99 -8.03
C MET A 80 -15.15 -9.43 -7.91
N GLU A 81 -16.11 -10.25 -7.49
CA GLU A 81 -17.50 -9.84 -7.28
C GLU A 81 -17.71 -9.49 -5.79
N PRO A 82 -18.11 -8.24 -5.49
CA PRO A 82 -18.42 -7.85 -4.12
C PRO A 82 -19.63 -8.59 -3.55
N ALA A 83 -19.60 -8.92 -2.27
CA ALA A 83 -20.72 -9.57 -1.58
C ALA A 83 -21.97 -8.67 -1.58
N ARG A 84 -23.07 -9.18 -2.15
CA ARG A 84 -24.37 -8.48 -2.23
C ARG A 84 -25.44 -9.04 -1.27
N GLY A 85 -25.04 -9.82 -0.27
CA GLY A 85 -25.95 -10.47 0.71
C GLY A 85 -26.31 -11.92 0.36
N GLY A 86 -25.39 -12.65 -0.29
CA GLY A 86 -25.50 -14.09 -0.54
C GLY A 86 -24.51 -14.88 0.32
N THR A 87 -24.23 -16.13 -0.04
CA THR A 87 -23.16 -16.90 0.62
C THR A 87 -21.81 -16.23 0.41
N ASP A 88 -21.06 -16.02 1.50
CA ASP A 88 -19.75 -15.37 1.42
C ASP A 88 -18.75 -16.15 0.57
N PRO A 89 -17.84 -15.44 -0.12
CA PRO A 89 -16.80 -16.07 -0.91
C PRO A 89 -15.80 -16.84 -0.04
N LEU A 90 -15.25 -17.93 -0.58
CA LEU A 90 -14.19 -18.70 0.08
C LEU A 90 -12.83 -17.99 -0.10
N GLY A 91 -12.56 -17.06 0.81
CA GLY A 91 -11.35 -16.24 0.84
C GLY A 91 -11.67 -14.78 0.53
N TYR A 92 -10.71 -14.02 0.00
CA TYR A 92 -10.94 -12.62 -0.36
C TYR A 92 -10.02 -12.13 -1.46
N PHE A 93 -10.43 -11.03 -2.09
CA PHE A 93 -9.59 -10.17 -2.91
C PHE A 93 -9.75 -8.73 -2.42
N MET A 94 -8.62 -8.05 -2.19
CA MET A 94 -8.58 -6.68 -1.69
C MET A 94 -7.50 -5.87 -2.40
N TYR A 95 -7.87 -4.66 -2.79
CA TYR A 95 -6.97 -3.63 -3.30
C TYR A 95 -7.25 -2.34 -2.51
N TYR A 96 -6.24 -1.87 -1.79
CA TYR A 96 -6.24 -0.59 -1.11
C TYR A 96 -5.45 0.42 -1.94
N GLU A 97 -6.02 1.61 -2.08
CA GLU A 97 -5.45 2.74 -2.80
C GLU A 97 -4.92 3.79 -1.82
N GLY A 98 -3.67 4.18 -2.02
CA GLY A 98 -3.02 5.23 -1.26
C GLY A 98 -3.39 6.66 -1.71
N PRO A 99 -2.92 7.68 -1.01
CA PRO A 99 -3.09 9.07 -1.40
C PRO A 99 -2.13 9.54 -2.50
N LEU A 100 -1.05 8.82 -2.80
CA LEU A 100 -0.14 9.17 -3.89
C LEU A 100 -0.72 8.66 -5.22
N THR A 101 -0.25 9.25 -6.31
CA THR A 101 -0.57 8.82 -7.68
C THR A 101 0.62 9.15 -8.58
N ASP A 102 0.63 8.62 -9.81
CA ASP A 102 1.61 9.00 -10.84
C ASP A 102 1.67 10.52 -11.08
N ALA A 103 0.57 11.23 -10.86
CA ALA A 103 0.47 12.67 -11.05
C ALA A 103 1.17 13.46 -9.92
N THR A 104 1.33 12.88 -8.73
CA THR A 104 1.81 13.58 -7.53
C THR A 104 3.18 14.21 -7.77
N SER A 105 4.14 13.45 -8.29
CA SER A 105 5.50 13.95 -8.50
C SER A 105 5.53 15.12 -9.48
N SER A 106 4.76 15.03 -10.55
CA SER A 106 4.67 16.08 -11.58
C SER A 106 4.00 17.37 -11.09
N LEU A 107 3.09 17.30 -10.12
CA LEU A 107 2.31 18.43 -9.62
C LEU A 107 2.94 19.09 -8.40
N PHE A 108 3.48 18.27 -7.49
CA PHE A 108 4.01 18.71 -6.20
C PHE A 108 5.49 19.08 -6.27
N ARG A 109 6.26 18.58 -7.25
CA ARG A 109 7.71 18.79 -7.37
C ARG A 109 8.14 19.55 -8.61
N VAL A 110 7.18 20.14 -9.34
CA VAL A 110 7.51 21.00 -10.48
C VAL A 110 8.11 22.32 -10.01
N PHE A 111 9.20 22.74 -10.66
CA PHE A 111 9.79 24.06 -10.47
C PHE A 111 10.22 24.66 -11.81
N THR A 112 10.43 25.97 -11.81
CA THR A 112 10.96 26.70 -12.96
C THR A 112 12.43 26.97 -12.72
N ASP A 113 13.29 26.63 -13.68
CA ASP A 113 14.71 26.91 -13.58
C ASP A 113 15.06 28.39 -13.87
N ALA A 114 16.35 28.73 -13.80
CA ALA A 114 16.82 30.09 -14.09
C ALA A 114 16.64 30.51 -15.56
N ALA A 115 16.45 29.55 -16.48
CA ALA A 115 16.19 29.80 -17.90
C ALA A 115 14.68 29.99 -18.18
N GLY A 116 13.82 29.74 -17.21
CA GLY A 116 12.37 29.81 -17.36
C GLY A 116 11.74 28.48 -17.82
N ASP A 117 12.53 27.41 -17.90
CA ASP A 117 12.08 26.09 -18.33
C ASP A 117 11.44 25.32 -17.16
N THR A 118 10.43 24.52 -17.49
CA THR A 118 9.76 23.66 -16.51
C THR A 118 10.61 22.41 -16.28
N VAL A 119 11.02 22.17 -15.03
CA VAL A 119 11.86 21.04 -14.65
C VAL A 119 11.08 20.07 -13.77
N LEU A 120 11.18 18.78 -14.10
CA LEU A 120 10.47 17.67 -13.47
C LEU A 120 11.46 16.57 -13.06
N ASN A 121 12.41 16.89 -12.18
CA ASN A 121 13.45 15.94 -11.78
C ASN A 121 12.89 14.73 -11.03
N ASP A 122 11.83 14.94 -10.24
CA ASP A 122 11.24 13.91 -9.38
C ASP A 122 10.08 13.16 -10.07
N ALA A 123 9.76 13.48 -11.32
CA ALA A 123 8.75 12.75 -12.11
C ALA A 123 9.12 11.28 -12.40
N LYS A 124 10.31 10.85 -11.97
CA LYS A 124 10.71 9.45 -11.99
C LYS A 124 9.88 8.59 -11.02
N TYR A 125 9.41 9.16 -9.90
CA TYR A 125 8.57 8.46 -8.93
C TYR A 125 7.14 8.32 -9.47
N GLY A 126 6.60 7.12 -9.39
CA GLY A 126 5.18 6.82 -9.66
C GLY A 126 4.38 6.77 -8.36
N ASP A 127 3.26 6.06 -8.39
CA ASP A 127 2.55 5.70 -7.17
C ASP A 127 3.31 4.62 -6.36
N LEU A 128 3.27 4.71 -5.03
CA LEU A 128 4.10 3.93 -4.11
C LEU A 128 3.36 3.36 -2.90
N ASP A 129 2.12 3.74 -2.62
CA ASP A 129 1.44 3.42 -1.36
C ASP A 129 0.24 2.47 -1.49
N ASP A 130 0.12 1.79 -2.62
CA ASP A 130 -0.87 0.75 -2.84
C ASP A 130 -0.56 -0.60 -2.16
N VAL A 131 -1.65 -1.29 -1.77
CA VAL A 131 -1.58 -2.63 -1.17
C VAL A 131 -2.56 -3.57 -1.87
N LEU A 132 -2.03 -4.70 -2.34
CA LEU A 132 -2.79 -5.79 -2.94
C LEU A 132 -2.73 -7.01 -2.02
N ALA A 133 -3.89 -7.55 -1.63
CA ALA A 133 -3.95 -8.75 -0.83
C ALA A 133 -5.07 -9.68 -1.30
N PHE A 134 -4.77 -10.98 -1.42
CA PHE A 134 -5.76 -11.96 -1.84
C PHE A 134 -5.38 -13.37 -1.38
N THR A 135 -6.37 -14.26 -1.40
CA THR A 135 -6.17 -15.70 -1.14
C THR A 135 -5.92 -16.44 -2.44
N ALA A 136 -4.89 -17.30 -2.45
CA ALA A 136 -4.47 -18.05 -3.62
C ALA A 136 -4.40 -19.57 -3.34
N VAL A 137 -4.63 -20.35 -4.40
CA VAL A 137 -4.47 -21.81 -4.40
C VAL A 137 -3.28 -22.22 -5.26
N ALA A 138 -2.38 -23.03 -4.71
CA ALA A 138 -1.20 -23.48 -5.43
C ALA A 138 -1.56 -24.34 -6.66
N LYS A 139 -0.80 -24.18 -7.75
CA LYS A 139 -0.89 -25.04 -8.95
C LYS A 139 -0.78 -26.53 -8.55
N PRO A 140 -1.46 -27.43 -9.28
CA PRO A 140 -1.34 -28.87 -9.02
C PRO A 140 0.12 -29.35 -9.04
N GLY A 141 0.56 -30.00 -7.96
CA GLY A 141 1.93 -30.50 -7.81
C GLY A 141 2.93 -29.50 -7.20
N THR A 142 2.54 -28.25 -6.99
CA THR A 142 3.33 -27.25 -6.24
C THR A 142 2.67 -26.93 -4.90
N TRP A 143 3.43 -26.30 -4.01
CA TRP A 143 2.99 -25.94 -2.67
C TRP A 143 3.59 -24.59 -2.29
N PHE A 144 2.84 -23.78 -1.56
CA PHE A 144 3.41 -22.64 -0.85
C PHE A 144 4.22 -23.15 0.33
N SER A 145 5.29 -22.44 0.68
CA SER A 145 6.16 -22.77 1.81
C SER A 145 6.45 -21.56 2.67
N GLY A 146 6.61 -21.78 3.96
CA GLY A 146 6.85 -20.75 4.96
C GLY A 146 7.42 -21.36 6.23
N LYS A 147 7.85 -20.53 7.17
CA LYS A 147 8.50 -20.94 8.41
C LYS A 147 7.56 -20.76 9.60
N VAL A 148 7.61 -21.73 10.52
CA VAL A 148 6.95 -21.65 11.82
C VAL A 148 7.93 -22.06 12.92
N PRO A 149 7.74 -21.55 14.16
CA PRO A 149 8.44 -22.10 15.31
C PRO A 149 8.15 -23.59 15.46
N ARG A 150 9.20 -24.38 15.71
CA ARG A 150 9.11 -25.84 15.83
C ARG A 150 8.03 -26.30 16.82
N PHE A 151 7.89 -25.61 17.95
CA PHE A 151 6.97 -26.02 19.02
C PHE A 151 5.51 -26.14 18.57
N VAL A 152 5.09 -25.38 17.55
CA VAL A 152 3.72 -25.44 17.01
C VAL A 152 3.43 -26.83 16.42
N LEU A 153 4.41 -27.42 15.73
CA LEU A 153 4.29 -28.76 15.16
C LEU A 153 4.43 -29.84 16.23
N ASP A 154 5.36 -29.66 17.17
CA ASP A 154 5.59 -30.63 18.24
C ASP A 154 4.35 -30.73 19.16
N GLN A 155 3.71 -29.60 19.49
CA GLN A 155 2.44 -29.57 20.24
C GLN A 155 1.34 -30.33 19.51
N LYS A 156 1.17 -30.08 18.20
CA LYS A 156 0.17 -30.79 17.40
C LYS A 156 0.46 -32.28 17.32
N THR A 157 1.74 -32.65 17.27
CA THR A 157 2.15 -34.05 17.25
C THR A 157 1.79 -34.75 18.57
N VAL A 158 2.00 -34.11 19.73
CA VAL A 158 1.62 -34.66 21.03
C VAL A 158 0.11 -34.85 21.13
N GLU A 159 -0.67 -33.87 20.66
CA GLU A 159 -2.14 -33.94 20.67
C GLU A 159 -2.67 -35.11 19.82
N LEU A 160 -2.03 -35.40 18.68
CA LEU A 160 -2.43 -36.48 17.78
C LEU A 160 -2.00 -37.88 18.26
N LEU A 161 -1.25 -37.99 19.36
CA LEU A 161 -0.88 -39.30 19.89
C LEU A 161 -2.12 -40.06 20.37
N PRO A 162 -2.23 -41.37 20.07
CA PRO A 162 -3.37 -42.16 20.51
C PRO A 162 -3.46 -42.16 22.04
N VAL A 163 -4.65 -41.84 22.56
CA VAL A 163 -4.95 -41.95 23.98
C VAL A 163 -4.90 -43.43 24.35
N ASN A 164 -3.99 -43.81 25.26
CA ASN A 164 -4.05 -45.12 25.88
C ASN A 164 -5.29 -45.11 26.79
N ASN A 165 -6.36 -45.81 26.40
CA ASN A 165 -7.57 -45.98 27.21
C ASN A 165 -7.36 -47.03 28.32
N ASP A 166 -6.24 -46.96 29.04
CA ASP A 166 -6.10 -47.73 30.28
C ASP A 166 -6.75 -46.92 31.42
N SER A 167 -7.59 -47.57 32.21
CA SER A 167 -8.44 -46.95 33.24
C SER A 167 -7.68 -46.26 34.37
N ASP A 168 -6.36 -46.42 34.43
CA ASP A 168 -5.47 -45.88 35.49
C ASP A 168 -4.57 -44.73 35.01
N THR A 169 -4.53 -44.43 33.71
CA THR A 169 -3.74 -43.31 33.14
C THR A 169 -4.49 -42.67 31.98
N SER A 170 -5.30 -41.65 32.26
CA SER A 170 -5.69 -40.72 31.21
C SER A 170 -4.43 -40.01 30.71
N ASN A 171 -3.93 -40.38 29.53
CA ASN A 171 -2.77 -39.76 28.91
C ASN A 171 -3.08 -38.33 28.45
N ASN A 172 -3.21 -37.41 29.41
CA ASN A 172 -3.07 -35.98 29.20
C ASN A 172 -1.57 -35.66 29.11
N ILE A 173 -0.91 -36.17 28.07
CA ILE A 173 0.53 -35.97 27.88
C ILE A 173 0.73 -34.50 27.57
N LEU A 174 1.19 -33.74 28.57
CA LEU A 174 1.55 -32.35 28.38
C LEU A 174 2.79 -32.27 27.49
N TYR A 175 2.76 -31.38 26.50
CA TYR A 175 3.90 -31.13 25.64
C TYR A 175 5.12 -30.68 26.46
N ASN A 176 6.21 -31.45 26.38
CA ASN A 176 7.50 -31.13 26.99
C ASN A 176 8.58 -31.01 25.89
N PRO A 177 9.23 -29.85 25.72
CA PRO A 177 10.21 -29.62 24.66
C PRO A 177 11.46 -30.50 24.83
N ALA A 178 11.77 -30.96 26.04
CA ALA A 178 12.88 -31.88 26.28
C ALA A 178 12.69 -33.25 25.59
N ASN A 179 11.46 -33.59 25.21
CA ASN A 179 11.13 -34.84 24.53
C ASN A 179 11.29 -34.76 23.00
N PHE A 180 11.62 -33.59 22.45
CA PHE A 180 11.77 -33.35 21.01
C PHE A 180 13.20 -32.95 20.67
N PRO A 181 13.72 -33.37 19.49
CA PRO A 181 15.06 -32.99 19.06
C PRO A 181 15.10 -31.54 18.58
N GLY A 182 16.11 -30.78 19.00
CA GLY A 182 16.30 -29.37 18.61
C GLY A 182 15.69 -28.40 19.61
N SER A 183 15.79 -27.10 19.30
CA SER A 183 15.15 -26.06 20.11
C SER A 183 13.69 -25.93 19.71
N ALA A 184 12.81 -25.72 20.69
CA ALA A 184 11.40 -25.37 20.47
C ALA A 184 11.23 -24.12 19.58
N TRP A 185 12.27 -23.27 19.55
CA TRP A 185 12.33 -22.01 18.84
C TRP A 185 13.08 -22.10 17.52
N ASP A 186 13.38 -23.28 16.98
CA ASP A 186 14.03 -23.40 15.68
C ASP A 186 13.00 -23.21 14.55
N PRO A 187 13.36 -22.54 13.44
CA PRO A 187 12.45 -22.37 12.31
C PRO A 187 12.30 -23.67 11.53
N VAL A 188 11.07 -24.13 11.39
CA VAL A 188 10.73 -25.30 10.58
C VAL A 188 9.92 -24.86 9.37
N VAL A 189 10.35 -25.34 8.20
CA VAL A 189 9.63 -25.10 6.95
C VAL A 189 8.40 -26.00 6.88
N ILE A 190 7.24 -25.39 6.73
CA ILE A 190 5.97 -26.05 6.47
C ILE A 190 5.46 -25.70 5.08
N ARG A 191 4.46 -26.44 4.62
CA ARG A 191 3.85 -26.25 3.29
C ARG A 191 2.33 -26.18 3.39
N SER A 192 1.70 -25.43 2.49
CA SER A 192 0.25 -25.42 2.35
C SER A 192 -0.17 -25.32 0.88
N LYS A 193 -1.35 -25.85 0.59
CA LYS A 193 -2.01 -25.72 -0.72
C LYS A 193 -2.60 -24.32 -0.88
N TYR A 194 -3.04 -23.71 0.22
CA TYR A 194 -3.67 -22.39 0.24
C TYR A 194 -2.78 -21.40 0.97
N ALA A 195 -2.70 -20.19 0.46
CA ALA A 195 -1.99 -19.10 1.12
C ALA A 195 -2.72 -17.78 0.92
N GLU A 196 -2.55 -16.88 1.87
CA GLU A 196 -2.85 -15.46 1.78
C GLU A 196 -1.57 -14.77 1.29
N ILE A 197 -1.67 -14.05 0.16
CA ILE A 197 -0.54 -13.37 -0.47
C ILE A 197 -0.79 -11.87 -0.41
N VAL A 198 0.22 -11.13 0.03
CA VAL A 198 0.16 -9.67 0.17
C VAL A 198 1.34 -9.04 -0.54
N TYR A 199 1.05 -8.14 -1.47
CA TYR A 199 2.00 -7.29 -2.16
C TYR A 199 1.84 -5.85 -1.70
N TYR A 200 2.95 -5.21 -1.37
CA TYR A 200 2.96 -3.82 -0.93
C TYR A 200 4.36 -3.24 -1.12
N ALA A 201 4.45 -1.95 -1.45
CA ALA A 201 5.69 -1.22 -1.37
C ALA A 201 5.84 -0.61 0.03
N SER A 202 7.06 -0.66 0.59
CA SER A 202 7.35 -0.01 1.86
C SER A 202 8.70 0.71 1.83
N PRO A 203 8.79 1.90 2.44
CA PRO A 203 10.04 2.61 2.53
C PRO A 203 10.97 1.97 3.56
N GLU A 204 12.26 2.27 3.47
CA GLU A 204 13.18 1.99 4.57
C GLU A 204 12.86 2.92 5.75
N TYR A 205 12.41 2.34 6.87
CA TYR A 205 12.10 3.08 8.08
C TYR A 205 13.34 3.41 8.90
N ALA A 206 13.35 4.60 9.48
CA ALA A 206 14.40 5.00 10.40
C ALA A 206 14.29 4.21 11.72
N PRO A 207 15.42 3.79 12.31
CA PRO A 207 15.43 3.09 13.58
C PRO A 207 15.21 4.06 14.76
N VAL A 208 14.02 4.65 14.85
CA VAL A 208 13.61 5.47 16.00
C VAL A 208 12.89 4.61 17.05
N SER A 209 13.11 4.93 18.32
CA SER A 209 12.75 4.09 19.48
C SER A 209 11.26 4.13 19.83
N LEU A 210 10.39 3.67 18.92
CA LEU A 210 8.91 3.62 18.96
C LEU A 210 8.25 4.79 18.22
N PRO A 211 7.49 4.55 17.13
CA PRO A 211 6.76 5.62 16.49
C PRO A 211 5.26 5.50 16.76
N ALA A 212 4.71 6.47 17.48
CA ALA A 212 3.32 6.88 17.26
C ALA A 212 3.11 7.34 15.79
N SER A 213 4.19 7.80 15.13
CA SER A 213 4.23 8.21 13.72
C SER A 213 5.51 7.67 13.06
N PRO A 214 5.44 6.59 12.24
CA PRO A 214 6.63 5.99 11.63
C PRO A 214 7.23 6.95 10.61
N VAL A 215 8.55 7.12 10.67
CA VAL A 215 9.30 8.04 9.82
C VAL A 215 10.20 7.22 8.89
N TYR A 216 10.10 7.48 7.59
CA TYR A 216 10.97 6.84 6.60
C TYR A 216 12.26 7.64 6.39
N ILE A 217 13.29 6.98 5.88
CA ILE A 217 14.57 7.61 5.57
C ILE A 217 14.41 8.38 4.26
N ASP A 218 14.53 9.71 4.35
CA ASP A 218 14.64 10.68 3.26
C ASP A 218 15.82 11.60 3.62
N VAL A 219 17.02 11.30 3.12
CA VAL A 219 18.29 11.97 3.45
C VAL A 219 18.80 12.67 2.20
N ASP A 220 18.02 13.62 1.71
CA ASP A 220 18.37 14.43 0.55
C ASP A 220 19.12 15.74 0.91
N GLY A 221 19.88 15.72 2.02
CA GLY A 221 20.84 16.76 2.39
C GLY A 221 20.70 17.37 3.79
N ASP A 222 19.78 16.88 4.62
CA ASP A 222 19.56 17.32 6.01
C ASP A 222 19.94 16.24 7.06
N THR A 223 19.94 16.68 8.32
CA THR A 223 20.04 15.96 9.58
C THR A 223 18.71 15.41 10.11
N ASP A 224 17.57 15.78 9.53
CA ASP A 224 16.26 15.22 9.86
C ASP A 224 15.85 14.09 8.89
N LEU A 225 14.82 13.33 9.26
CA LEU A 225 14.41 12.10 8.57
C LEU A 225 13.16 12.34 7.69
N GLY A 226 13.09 13.47 6.98
CA GLY A 226 11.97 13.79 6.09
C GLY A 226 10.82 14.54 6.77
N SER A 227 10.86 15.87 6.66
CA SER A 227 9.80 16.82 7.03
C SER A 227 8.91 17.24 5.85
N GLY A 228 9.36 17.00 4.61
CA GLY A 228 8.71 17.51 3.39
C GLY A 228 8.90 19.03 3.21
N SER A 229 9.97 19.59 3.79
CA SER A 229 10.30 21.01 3.67
C SER A 229 10.64 21.40 2.22
N ALA A 230 10.73 22.71 1.94
CA ALA A 230 11.03 23.18 0.58
C ALA A 230 12.41 22.75 0.04
N SER A 231 13.33 22.33 0.92
CA SER A 231 14.64 21.76 0.55
C SER A 231 14.60 20.25 0.30
N GLU A 232 13.58 19.56 0.81
CA GLU A 232 13.44 18.11 0.70
C GLU A 232 12.47 17.74 -0.42
N ASN A 233 12.59 16.52 -0.92
CA ASN A 233 11.71 15.96 -1.94
C ASN A 233 10.47 15.27 -1.36
N GLY A 234 10.52 14.85 -0.10
CA GLY A 234 9.39 14.26 0.62
C GLY A 234 9.03 12.84 0.15
N TYR A 235 9.83 12.25 -0.73
CA TYR A 235 9.76 10.84 -1.13
C TYR A 235 10.81 10.03 -0.36
N PRO A 236 10.51 8.76 -0.05
CA PRO A 236 11.51 7.88 0.52
C PRO A 236 12.66 7.63 -0.47
N ASP A 237 13.90 7.70 0.01
CA ASP A 237 15.09 7.43 -0.81
C ASP A 237 15.15 5.97 -1.31
N ARG A 238 14.64 5.06 -0.48
CA ARG A 238 14.68 3.61 -0.71
C ARG A 238 13.32 3.01 -0.45
N VAL A 239 12.74 2.44 -1.50
CA VAL A 239 11.48 1.71 -1.42
C VAL A 239 11.70 0.28 -1.90
N LYS A 240 11.23 -0.64 -1.07
CA LYS A 240 11.28 -2.08 -1.32
C LYS A 240 9.88 -2.56 -1.69
N LEU A 241 9.79 -3.42 -2.69
CA LEU A 241 8.57 -4.15 -2.99
C LEU A 241 8.59 -5.45 -2.21
N HIS A 242 7.56 -5.68 -1.40
CA HIS A 242 7.42 -6.87 -0.59
C HIS A 242 6.36 -7.82 -1.18
N ARG A 243 6.58 -9.12 -0.98
CA ARG A 243 5.63 -10.19 -1.21
C ARG A 243 5.62 -11.10 -0.01
N ARG A 244 4.58 -10.97 0.81
CA ARG A 244 4.38 -11.80 1.99
C ARG A 244 3.47 -12.97 1.65
N VAL A 245 3.87 -14.17 2.06
CA VAL A 245 3.07 -15.40 1.90
C VAL A 245 2.76 -15.97 3.26
N LEU A 246 1.48 -16.01 3.59
CA LEU A 246 0.97 -16.52 4.84
C LEU A 246 0.18 -17.81 4.58
N LEU A 247 0.65 -18.92 5.13
CA LEU A 247 0.08 -20.22 4.87
C LEU A 247 -1.23 -20.42 5.63
N ILE A 248 -2.26 -20.87 4.91
CA ILE A 248 -3.57 -21.20 5.49
C ILE A 248 -3.52 -22.66 5.95
N ARG A 249 -3.46 -22.89 7.26
CA ARG A 249 -3.28 -24.21 7.91
C ARG A 249 -4.10 -24.33 9.19
N PRO A 250 -5.44 -24.40 9.10
CA PRO A 250 -6.31 -24.50 10.26
C PRO A 250 -6.12 -25.81 11.03
N ASP A 251 -5.50 -26.83 10.42
CA ASP A 251 -5.16 -28.11 11.03
C ASP A 251 -4.08 -28.01 12.12
N LEU A 252 -3.32 -26.90 12.17
CA LEU A 252 -2.35 -26.65 13.23
C LEU A 252 -3.00 -26.13 14.53
N ASN A 253 -4.28 -25.74 14.49
CA ASN A 253 -5.02 -25.42 15.70
C ASN A 253 -5.18 -26.67 16.57
N MET A 254 -5.11 -26.49 17.89
CA MET A 254 -5.42 -27.55 18.84
C MET A 254 -6.93 -27.83 18.83
N SER A 255 -7.36 -28.87 19.55
CA SER A 255 -8.76 -29.28 19.74
C SER A 255 -9.66 -28.18 20.32
N ASN A 256 -9.08 -27.21 21.01
CA ASN A 256 -9.78 -26.01 21.48
C ASN A 256 -9.95 -24.92 20.39
N GLY A 257 -9.47 -25.15 19.17
CA GLY A 257 -9.54 -24.21 18.05
C GLY A 257 -8.45 -23.13 18.03
N THR A 258 -7.44 -23.20 18.90
CA THR A 258 -6.41 -22.16 19.03
C THR A 258 -4.99 -22.71 18.93
N ILE A 259 -4.01 -21.83 18.74
CA ILE A 259 -2.59 -22.15 18.86
C ILE A 259 -2.17 -21.83 20.30
N GLN A 260 -1.52 -22.78 20.97
CA GLN A 260 -1.01 -22.55 22.32
C GLN A 260 0.23 -21.66 22.30
N SER A 261 0.19 -20.57 23.04
CA SER A 261 1.34 -19.67 23.23
C SER A 261 2.43 -20.32 24.09
N ARG A 262 3.66 -19.83 23.95
CA ARG A 262 4.77 -20.26 24.81
C ARG A 262 5.72 -19.12 25.09
N SER A 263 6.13 -18.97 26.34
CA SER A 263 7.08 -17.92 26.71
C SER A 263 8.53 -18.41 26.71
N PHE A 264 9.43 -17.56 26.23
CA PHE A 264 10.87 -17.72 26.19
C PHE A 264 11.51 -16.74 27.17
N ASN A 265 12.39 -17.22 28.06
CA ASN A 265 13.08 -16.39 29.04
C ASN A 265 14.58 -16.26 28.69
N PRO A 266 14.99 -15.31 27.82
CA PRO A 266 16.39 -15.05 27.52
C PRO A 266 17.08 -14.20 28.59
N GLY A 267 16.91 -14.47 29.88
CA GLY A 267 17.62 -13.75 30.97
C GLY A 267 17.30 -12.26 31.16
N ASP A 268 16.80 -11.56 30.13
CA ASP A 268 16.50 -10.12 30.08
C ASP A 268 14.99 -9.81 29.94
N GLY A 269 14.11 -10.82 30.04
CA GLY A 269 12.64 -10.65 29.91
C GLY A 269 11.94 -11.96 29.62
N ASN A 270 10.60 -11.94 29.54
CA ASN A 270 9.77 -13.09 29.15
C ASN A 270 9.04 -12.79 27.83
N LEU A 271 9.55 -13.32 26.72
CA LEU A 271 9.00 -13.12 25.38
C LEU A 271 7.93 -14.18 25.08
N ALA A 272 6.69 -13.78 24.87
CA ALA A 272 5.62 -14.70 24.50
C ALA A 272 5.58 -14.93 22.97
N TYR A 273 5.66 -16.19 22.55
CA TYR A 273 5.44 -16.61 21.17
C TYR A 273 3.99 -17.05 20.98
N MET A 274 3.45 -16.79 19.78
CA MET A 274 2.05 -17.10 19.41
C MET A 274 1.04 -16.54 20.43
N LEU A 275 1.32 -15.34 20.94
CA LEU A 275 0.42 -14.60 21.80
C LEU A 275 0.25 -13.21 21.21
N ALA A 276 -0.99 -12.82 20.93
CA ALA A 276 -1.29 -11.47 20.50
C ALA A 276 -1.03 -10.52 21.66
N ASP A 277 -0.49 -9.35 21.34
CA ASP A 277 -0.20 -8.35 22.34
C ASP A 277 -1.52 -7.78 22.94
N ALA A 278 -1.51 -7.57 24.26
CA ALA A 278 -2.57 -6.82 24.97
C ALA A 278 -2.30 -5.31 25.00
N TRP A 279 -1.41 -4.83 24.13
CA TRP A 279 -1.08 -3.42 24.02
C TRP A 279 -2.31 -2.53 24.02
N PRO A 280 -2.33 -1.44 24.78
CA PRO A 280 -1.29 -0.92 25.65
C PRO A 280 -1.24 -1.65 27.00
N THR A 281 -0.07 -2.13 27.39
CA THR A 281 0.25 -2.33 28.81
C THR A 281 0.48 -0.97 29.47
N ALA A 282 -0.15 -0.71 30.62
CA ALA A 282 -0.17 0.57 31.33
C ALA A 282 1.20 1.12 31.82
N SER A 283 2.33 0.58 31.33
CA SER A 283 3.68 1.03 31.66
C SER A 283 4.52 1.51 30.47
N SER A 284 4.00 1.48 29.24
CA SER A 284 4.73 1.93 28.05
C SER A 284 3.96 3.05 27.34
N ALA A 285 4.39 4.28 27.60
CA ALA A 285 3.85 5.49 27.00
C ALA A 285 4.10 5.53 25.49
N THR A 286 3.13 5.13 24.64
CA THR A 286 3.09 5.59 23.24
C THR A 286 1.70 5.44 22.61
N ILE A 287 1.07 6.59 22.40
CA ILE A 287 0.21 7.12 21.32
C ILE A 287 -0.77 8.12 21.98
N THR A 288 -1.32 7.79 23.15
CA THR A 288 -1.76 8.76 24.19
C THR A 288 -1.63 8.12 25.57
N SER A 289 -1.42 8.90 26.62
CA SER A 289 -1.28 8.44 28.02
C SER A 289 -2.55 7.81 28.63
N SER A 290 -3.55 7.50 27.80
CA SER A 290 -4.92 7.13 28.17
C SER A 290 -5.38 5.81 27.56
N ALA A 291 -4.51 5.14 26.80
CA ALA A 291 -4.87 3.92 26.09
C ALA A 291 -5.01 2.74 27.09
N VAL A 292 -6.07 1.94 26.95
CA VAL A 292 -6.45 0.80 27.82
C VAL A 292 -6.41 -0.51 27.05
N ALA A 293 -6.35 -1.68 27.70
CA ALA A 293 -6.26 -2.99 27.04
C ALA A 293 -7.36 -3.26 25.97
N ALA A 294 -8.49 -2.53 26.00
CA ALA A 294 -9.51 -2.56 24.94
C ALA A 294 -9.04 -1.98 23.59
N ASP A 295 -7.94 -1.20 23.58
CA ASP A 295 -7.30 -0.63 22.39
C ASP A 295 -6.32 -1.62 21.70
N ALA A 296 -6.24 -2.87 22.19
CA ALA A 296 -5.35 -3.92 21.68
C ALA A 296 -5.61 -4.40 20.26
N TRP A 297 -6.75 -4.01 19.70
CA TRP A 297 -7.05 -4.17 18.28
C TRP A 297 -6.13 -3.39 17.36
N MET A 298 -5.44 -2.37 17.87
CA MET A 298 -4.75 -1.45 17.00
C MET A 298 -3.50 -2.08 16.39
N TYR A 299 -2.66 -2.81 17.15
CA TYR A 299 -1.44 -3.44 16.61
C TYR A 299 -1.09 -4.81 17.22
N GLY A 300 -1.99 -5.42 18.00
CA GLY A 300 -1.64 -6.59 18.80
C GLY A 300 -1.21 -7.86 18.03
N MET A 301 -1.48 -7.95 16.73
CA MET A 301 -1.07 -9.09 15.89
C MET A 301 0.30 -8.91 15.23
N ALA A 302 0.91 -7.72 15.30
CA ALA A 302 2.14 -7.41 14.60
C ALA A 302 3.30 -8.35 15.00
N ALA A 303 3.55 -8.49 16.32
CA ALA A 303 4.59 -9.36 16.84
C ALA A 303 4.43 -10.82 16.40
N VAL A 304 3.20 -11.34 16.39
CA VAL A 304 2.92 -12.72 15.98
C VAL A 304 3.19 -12.92 14.51
N HIS A 305 2.84 -11.95 13.66
CA HIS A 305 3.18 -12.01 12.24
C HIS A 305 4.70 -12.02 12.02
N GLN A 306 5.52 -11.34 12.83
CA GLN A 306 6.99 -11.42 12.72
C GLN A 306 7.54 -12.83 12.99
N GLN A 307 6.87 -13.59 13.87
CA GLN A 307 7.33 -14.89 14.34
C GLN A 307 7.10 -16.03 13.34
N CYS A 308 6.16 -15.92 12.40
CA CYS A 308 5.85 -17.02 11.48
C CYS A 308 5.19 -16.58 10.17
N ASP A 309 5.13 -17.52 9.23
CA ASP A 309 4.47 -17.36 7.92
C ASP A 309 3.12 -18.08 7.90
N LEU A 310 2.36 -18.04 9.00
CA LEU A 310 0.99 -18.54 9.04
C LEU A 310 0.01 -17.40 8.87
N SER A 311 -1.09 -17.66 8.17
CA SER A 311 -2.25 -16.78 8.24
C SER A 311 -2.92 -17.00 9.59
N LEU A 312 -2.85 -15.98 10.45
CA LEU A 312 -3.29 -16.05 11.84
C LEU A 312 -4.31 -14.95 12.11
N ARG A 313 -5.26 -15.26 12.98
CA ARG A 313 -6.19 -14.29 13.55
C ARG A 313 -6.09 -14.25 15.06
N ARG A 314 -6.59 -13.15 15.60
CA ARG A 314 -6.91 -13.03 17.02
C ARG A 314 -8.27 -13.68 17.28
N VAL A 315 -8.37 -14.48 18.34
CA VAL A 315 -9.65 -15.07 18.75
C VAL A 315 -10.47 -14.01 19.49
N LEU A 316 -11.75 -13.89 19.17
CA LEU A 316 -12.65 -12.93 19.81
C LEU A 316 -13.38 -13.61 20.96
N ASP A 317 -13.71 -12.86 22.00
CA ASP A 317 -14.61 -13.33 23.05
C ASP A 317 -16.09 -13.20 22.63
N SER A 318 -17.00 -13.57 23.52
CA SER A 318 -18.45 -13.49 23.27
C SER A 318 -18.96 -12.08 23.02
N ASP A 319 -18.20 -11.06 23.42
CA ASP A 319 -18.58 -9.65 23.32
C ASP A 319 -17.93 -8.99 22.09
N GLY A 320 -17.28 -9.78 21.22
CA GLY A 320 -16.58 -9.29 20.03
C GLY A 320 -15.31 -8.50 20.37
N LEU A 321 -14.78 -8.67 21.59
CA LEU A 321 -13.60 -8.01 22.10
C LEU A 321 -12.32 -8.86 21.89
N PRO A 322 -11.12 -8.24 21.91
CA PRO A 322 -9.89 -8.85 21.45
C PRO A 322 -9.25 -9.72 22.55
N THR A 323 -9.17 -11.04 22.39
CA THR A 323 -8.42 -11.90 23.35
C THR A 323 -6.94 -12.02 22.98
N GLN A 324 -6.02 -12.27 23.91
CA GLN A 324 -4.60 -12.46 23.55
C GLN A 324 -4.30 -13.75 22.77
N VAL A 325 -5.31 -14.61 22.59
CA VAL A 325 -5.16 -15.93 21.99
C VAL A 325 -5.21 -15.81 20.47
N VAL A 326 -4.38 -16.58 19.78
CA VAL A 326 -4.33 -16.63 18.32
C VAL A 326 -4.76 -17.98 17.78
N ALA A 327 -5.27 -18.00 16.55
CA ALA A 327 -5.65 -19.20 15.83
C ALA A 327 -5.21 -19.10 14.35
N ALA A 328 -4.86 -20.23 13.74
CA ALA A 328 -4.62 -20.32 12.31
C ALA A 328 -5.93 -20.22 11.52
N ASN A 329 -5.91 -19.42 10.48
CA ASN A 329 -7.05 -19.20 9.61
C ASN A 329 -7.36 -20.41 8.73
N SER A 330 -8.66 -20.65 8.57
CA SER A 330 -9.21 -21.38 7.42
C SER A 330 -9.51 -20.41 6.28
N ILE A 331 -9.81 -20.95 5.10
CA ILE A 331 -10.20 -20.13 3.95
C ILE A 331 -11.52 -19.37 4.19
N GLN A 332 -12.44 -19.95 4.98
CA GLN A 332 -13.69 -19.31 5.36
C GLN A 332 -13.44 -18.15 6.32
N ASP A 333 -12.54 -18.34 7.30
CA ASP A 333 -12.24 -17.29 8.30
C ASP A 333 -11.68 -16.02 7.64
N LEU A 334 -10.99 -16.17 6.51
CA LEU A 334 -10.40 -15.07 5.74
C LEU A 334 -11.40 -14.27 4.90
N ALA A 335 -12.64 -14.76 4.74
CA ALA A 335 -13.70 -13.94 4.20
C ALA A 335 -13.91 -12.70 5.09
N TYR A 336 -13.70 -12.83 6.40
CA TYR A 336 -13.93 -11.76 7.37
C TYR A 336 -12.74 -10.79 7.43
N PRO A 337 -12.94 -9.48 7.15
CA PRO A 337 -11.87 -8.49 7.16
C PRO A 337 -11.01 -8.46 8.43
N HIS A 338 -11.60 -8.66 9.61
CA HIS A 338 -10.87 -8.63 10.88
C HIS A 338 -9.85 -9.76 11.08
N ASN A 339 -9.93 -10.83 10.28
CA ASN A 339 -9.03 -11.99 10.38
C ASN A 339 -7.84 -11.93 9.41
N ARG A 340 -7.83 -10.95 8.51
CA ARG A 340 -6.85 -10.82 7.44
C ARG A 340 -5.57 -10.14 7.93
N PHE A 341 -4.48 -10.36 7.21
CA PHE A 341 -3.21 -9.74 7.52
C PHE A 341 -3.29 -8.20 7.52
N GLY A 342 -2.63 -7.59 8.50
CA GLY A 342 -2.53 -6.13 8.61
C GLY A 342 -3.84 -5.40 8.94
N HIS A 343 -4.95 -6.10 9.15
CA HIS A 343 -6.23 -5.50 9.49
C HIS A 343 -6.34 -5.24 10.98
N ILE A 344 -6.81 -4.06 11.34
CA ILE A 344 -6.88 -3.54 12.70
C ILE A 344 -8.21 -2.83 12.93
N ARG A 345 -8.66 -2.76 14.19
CA ARG A 345 -9.78 -1.89 14.56
C ARG A 345 -9.24 -0.68 15.31
N VAL A 346 -9.62 0.50 14.85
CA VAL A 346 -9.13 1.77 15.36
C VAL A 346 -9.97 2.17 16.58
N PRO A 347 -9.36 2.48 17.72
CA PRO A 347 -10.09 2.89 18.90
C PRO A 347 -10.76 4.25 18.71
N SER A 348 -11.89 4.45 19.39
CA SER A 348 -12.68 5.69 19.31
C SER A 348 -11.87 6.95 19.63
N ALA A 349 -10.86 6.83 20.50
CA ALA A 349 -9.97 7.94 20.86
C ALA A 349 -9.21 8.52 19.67
N LEU A 350 -8.79 7.69 18.70
CA LEU A 350 -8.12 8.17 17.48
C LEU A 350 -9.12 8.75 16.47
N ILE A 351 -10.34 8.23 16.44
CA ILE A 351 -11.39 8.71 15.53
C ILE A 351 -11.96 10.05 16.02
N HIS A 352 -12.23 10.21 17.31
CA HIS A 352 -12.89 11.39 17.89
C HIS A 352 -11.93 12.39 18.55
N GLY A 353 -10.68 12.01 18.83
CA GLY A 353 -9.70 12.86 19.52
C GLY A 353 -9.93 13.00 21.03
N SER A 354 -10.86 12.25 21.63
CA SER A 354 -11.09 12.20 23.09
C SER A 354 -11.47 10.79 23.55
N GLY A 355 -11.03 10.43 24.77
CA GLY A 355 -11.19 9.07 25.33
C GLY A 355 -12.62 8.79 25.81
N GLY A 356 -13.25 7.79 25.20
CA GLY A 356 -14.53 7.20 25.62
C GLY A 356 -14.60 5.74 25.17
N SER A 357 -15.34 4.91 25.91
CA SER A 357 -15.56 3.49 25.60
C SER A 357 -16.69 3.31 24.57
N SER A 358 -16.37 2.62 23.47
CA SER A 358 -17.20 2.21 22.31
C SER A 358 -17.82 3.35 21.46
N PRO A 359 -17.94 3.18 20.12
CA PRO A 359 -17.54 2.05 19.26
C PRO A 359 -16.15 2.21 18.58
N THR A 360 -15.54 1.11 18.14
CA THR A 360 -14.29 1.09 17.33
C THR A 360 -14.58 1.20 15.83
N SER A 361 -13.60 1.50 14.98
CA SER A 361 -13.82 1.41 13.53
C SER A 361 -14.13 -0.03 13.09
N MET A 362 -14.74 -0.17 11.91
CA MET A 362 -14.65 -1.43 11.16
C MET A 362 -13.18 -1.77 10.86
N PRO A 363 -12.86 -3.04 10.51
CA PRO A 363 -11.49 -3.44 10.20
C PRO A 363 -10.91 -2.65 9.02
N VAL A 364 -9.78 -2.00 9.27
CA VAL A 364 -9.03 -1.18 8.30
C VAL A 364 -7.56 -1.59 8.29
N LEU A 365 -6.82 -1.24 7.24
CA LEU A 365 -5.40 -1.56 7.17
C LEU A 365 -4.59 -0.73 8.16
N ALA A 366 -3.58 -1.36 8.76
CA ALA A 366 -2.63 -0.73 9.67
C ALA A 366 -1.62 0.13 8.91
N LEU A 367 -2.05 1.31 8.50
CA LEU A 367 -1.25 2.24 7.71
C LEU A 367 -0.63 3.35 8.57
N GLY A 368 0.46 3.92 8.08
CA GLY A 368 1.14 5.06 8.70
C GLY A 368 0.43 6.38 8.46
N THR A 369 1.11 7.46 8.82
CA THR A 369 0.74 8.82 8.40
C THR A 369 0.89 8.97 6.88
N PRO A 370 0.17 9.92 6.24
CA PRO A 370 0.35 10.20 4.82
C PRO A 370 1.81 10.53 4.47
N PRO A 371 2.24 10.26 3.22
CA PRO A 371 3.57 10.63 2.75
C PRO A 371 3.83 12.13 2.84
N THR A 372 5.06 12.52 3.19
CA THR A 372 5.42 13.91 3.52
C THR A 372 5.41 14.83 2.30
N VAL A 373 5.52 14.31 1.08
CA VAL A 373 5.32 15.08 -0.17
C VAL A 373 3.97 15.83 -0.20
N LEU A 374 2.93 15.32 0.47
CA LEU A 374 1.61 15.97 0.55
C LEU A 374 1.57 17.22 1.44
N ASN A 375 2.67 17.54 2.13
CA ASN A 375 2.85 18.77 2.89
C ASN A 375 3.39 19.93 2.04
N MET A 376 3.74 19.70 0.77
CA MET A 376 4.28 20.74 -0.10
C MET A 376 3.28 21.90 -0.28
N LEU A 377 3.85 23.12 -0.28
CA LEU A 377 3.14 24.36 -0.55
C LEU A 377 3.40 24.83 -1.98
N ALA A 378 2.42 25.51 -2.55
CA ALA A 378 2.58 26.27 -3.78
C ALA A 378 3.34 27.58 -3.53
N ALA A 379 3.78 28.25 -4.59
CA ALA A 379 4.50 29.52 -4.52
C ALA A 379 3.70 30.65 -3.83
N ASN A 380 2.37 30.57 -3.83
CA ASN A 380 1.48 31.47 -3.10
C ASN A 380 1.39 31.18 -1.57
N GLY A 381 1.97 30.06 -1.10
CA GLY A 381 1.94 29.62 0.30
C GLY A 381 0.78 28.68 0.66
N ASP A 382 -0.14 28.42 -0.26
CA ASP A 382 -1.26 27.51 -0.04
C ASP A 382 -0.84 26.04 -0.18
N ARG A 383 -1.54 25.14 0.53
CA ARG A 383 -1.34 23.68 0.35
C ARG A 383 -1.86 23.24 -1.01
N ILE A 384 -1.01 22.53 -1.76
CA ILE A 384 -1.36 21.92 -3.05
C ILE A 384 -2.37 20.78 -2.84
N ALA A 385 -2.09 19.93 -1.85
CA ALA A 385 -3.02 18.88 -1.41
C ALA A 385 -4.29 19.45 -0.76
N PRO A 386 -5.39 18.67 -0.70
CA PRO A 386 -6.58 18.99 0.08
C PRO A 386 -6.24 19.35 1.54
N PRO A 387 -7.08 20.10 2.27
CA PRO A 387 -6.76 20.50 3.64
C PRO A 387 -6.65 19.26 4.54
N LEU A 388 -5.90 19.36 5.63
CA LEU A 388 -5.95 18.30 6.66
C LEU A 388 -7.39 18.20 7.18
N ALA A 389 -7.78 17.08 7.78
CA ALA A 389 -9.11 16.81 8.31
C ALA A 389 -9.73 17.96 9.17
N VAL A 390 -10.36 18.95 8.51
CA VAL A 390 -10.97 20.14 9.13
C VAL A 390 -12.50 20.05 9.02
N ALA A 391 -13.20 20.60 10.01
CA ALA A 391 -14.67 20.64 10.00
C ALA A 391 -15.22 21.35 8.76
N GLY A 392 -16.17 20.70 8.07
CA GLY A 392 -16.85 21.20 6.88
C GLY A 392 -16.15 20.91 5.55
N ALA A 393 -14.91 20.42 5.55
CA ALA A 393 -14.19 20.07 4.32
C ALA A 393 -14.58 18.68 3.81
N SER A 394 -15.16 18.61 2.60
CA SER A 394 -15.62 17.35 1.98
C SER A 394 -14.54 16.56 1.25
N VAL A 395 -13.39 17.18 0.97
CA VAL A 395 -12.20 16.50 0.45
C VAL A 395 -11.04 16.89 1.36
N VAL A 396 -10.34 15.90 1.91
CA VAL A 396 -9.28 16.11 2.91
C VAL A 396 -8.08 15.20 2.65
N THR A 397 -6.90 15.62 3.12
CA THR A 397 -5.80 14.69 3.38
C THR A 397 -6.03 14.10 4.77
N PRO A 398 -6.22 12.78 4.90
CA PRO A 398 -6.35 12.14 6.22
C PRO A 398 -5.13 12.42 7.07
N THR A 399 -5.28 12.54 8.39
CA THR A 399 -4.13 12.84 9.28
C THR A 399 -3.41 11.58 9.77
N ALA A 400 -4.01 10.41 9.59
CA ALA A 400 -3.48 9.12 10.01
C ALA A 400 -4.11 7.98 9.18
N LEU A 401 -3.46 6.81 9.19
CA LEU A 401 -3.96 5.57 8.59
C LEU A 401 -4.23 5.68 7.09
N SER A 402 -3.38 6.36 6.34
CA SER A 402 -3.53 6.47 4.88
C SER A 402 -2.22 6.37 4.11
N GLY A 403 -1.05 6.26 4.75
CA GLY A 403 0.22 6.11 4.03
C GLY A 403 0.62 4.65 3.84
N PHE A 404 1.92 4.39 3.88
CA PHE A 404 2.49 3.04 3.78
C PHE A 404 2.06 2.11 4.91
N LEU A 405 2.12 0.80 4.66
CA LEU A 405 1.93 -0.22 5.69
C LEU A 405 2.90 0.02 6.86
N ARG A 406 2.38 0.00 8.08
CA ARG A 406 3.18 0.28 9.28
C ARG A 406 4.38 -0.68 9.41
N PRO A 407 5.54 -0.19 9.91
CA PRO A 407 6.77 -0.98 10.02
C PRO A 407 6.61 -2.23 10.88
N GLU A 408 5.70 -2.23 11.84
CA GLU A 408 5.42 -3.39 12.69
C GLU A 408 4.86 -4.59 11.91
N PHE A 409 4.23 -4.35 10.75
CA PHE A 409 3.78 -5.40 9.84
C PHE A 409 4.76 -5.69 8.70
N VAL A 410 5.87 -4.96 8.60
CA VAL A 410 6.94 -5.24 7.63
C VAL A 410 7.95 -6.20 8.27
N LEU A 411 8.31 -7.29 7.59
CA LEU A 411 9.11 -8.35 8.19
C LEU A 411 10.51 -7.84 8.58
N GLY A 412 10.87 -7.98 9.86
CA GLY A 412 12.15 -7.56 10.43
C GLY A 412 12.26 -6.07 10.78
N TYR A 413 11.20 -5.27 10.57
CA TYR A 413 11.15 -3.84 10.89
C TYR A 413 10.33 -3.50 12.14
N ASP A 414 9.85 -4.51 12.87
CA ASP A 414 9.20 -4.32 14.16
C ASP A 414 10.22 -3.90 15.22
N LEU A 415 10.25 -2.59 15.50
CA LEU A 415 11.13 -2.00 16.51
C LEU A 415 10.47 -1.85 17.88
N SER A 416 9.14 -2.01 17.95
CA SER A 416 8.36 -1.73 19.16
C SER A 416 8.25 -2.91 20.10
N HIS A 417 8.34 -4.14 19.59
CA HIS A 417 8.34 -5.36 20.40
C HIS A 417 9.76 -5.88 20.69
N ARG A 418 10.78 -5.00 20.67
CA ARG A 418 12.18 -5.37 20.95
C ARG A 418 12.50 -5.25 22.43
N ASP A 419 12.54 -6.37 23.15
CA ASP A 419 13.03 -6.38 24.54
C ASP A 419 14.55 -6.56 24.64
N SER A 420 15.26 -6.91 23.54
CA SER A 420 16.72 -7.02 23.54
C SER A 420 17.33 -6.80 22.15
N LEU A 421 18.50 -6.14 22.10
CA LEU A 421 19.32 -6.01 20.89
C LEU A 421 19.72 -7.36 20.26
N ASN A 422 19.66 -8.45 21.03
CA ASN A 422 20.01 -9.81 20.62
C ASN A 422 18.79 -10.68 20.30
N ASP A 423 17.60 -10.10 20.13
CA ASP A 423 16.41 -10.87 19.77
C ASP A 423 16.65 -11.64 18.46
N LYS A 424 16.43 -12.95 18.53
CA LYS A 424 16.79 -13.89 17.47
C LYS A 424 15.71 -14.01 16.40
N TRP A 425 14.48 -13.59 16.69
CA TRP A 425 13.33 -13.82 15.81
C TRP A 425 12.69 -12.49 15.39
N GLY A 426 12.52 -12.29 14.07
CA GLY A 426 12.14 -11.01 13.47
C GLY A 426 13.28 -10.40 12.67
N LEU A 427 14.32 -9.86 13.32
CA LEU A 427 15.43 -9.16 12.63
C LEU A 427 16.23 -10.08 11.68
N GLN A 428 16.46 -11.34 12.05
CA GLN A 428 17.16 -12.31 11.18
C GLN A 428 16.38 -12.64 9.90
N ARG A 429 15.09 -12.29 9.87
CA ARG A 429 14.17 -12.51 8.76
C ARG A 429 14.01 -11.26 7.88
N LEU A 430 14.71 -10.18 8.21
CA LEU A 430 14.73 -8.96 7.42
C LEU A 430 15.09 -9.30 5.97
N GLY A 431 14.22 -8.90 5.04
CA GLY A 431 14.41 -9.14 3.62
C GLY A 431 13.96 -10.52 3.11
N GLU A 432 13.45 -11.41 3.97
CA GLU A 432 12.88 -12.69 3.50
C GLU A 432 11.62 -12.49 2.64
N ASP A 433 10.90 -11.40 2.83
CA ASP A 433 9.68 -11.04 2.09
C ASP A 433 9.93 -9.98 1.00
N VAL A 434 11.18 -9.56 0.76
CA VAL A 434 11.51 -8.55 -0.25
C VAL A 434 11.65 -9.20 -1.63
N LEU A 435 10.92 -8.67 -2.61
CA LEU A 435 11.09 -9.01 -4.01
C LEU A 435 12.22 -8.22 -4.66
N THR A 436 12.25 -6.90 -4.43
CA THR A 436 13.25 -5.99 -5.01
C THR A 436 13.42 -4.75 -4.15
N ASN A 437 14.62 -4.14 -4.21
CA ASN A 437 15.04 -3.06 -3.32
C ASN A 437 15.00 -1.64 -3.93
N ASN A 438 14.80 -1.52 -5.24
CA ASN A 438 14.88 -0.23 -5.96
C ASN A 438 13.58 0.07 -6.70
N THR A 439 12.46 0.00 -5.97
CA THR A 439 11.14 0.27 -6.54
C THR A 439 10.91 1.77 -6.58
N LEU A 440 10.53 2.31 -7.75
CA LEU A 440 10.12 3.70 -7.92
C LEU A 440 8.61 3.85 -8.11
N GLY A 441 7.90 2.74 -8.32
CA GLY A 441 6.46 2.73 -8.36
C GLY A 441 5.88 1.33 -8.24
N PHE A 442 4.81 1.20 -7.47
CA PHE A 442 3.93 0.04 -7.36
C PHE A 442 2.50 0.58 -7.37
N ASP A 443 1.89 0.52 -8.54
CA ASP A 443 0.65 1.22 -8.88
C ASP A 443 -0.41 0.18 -9.27
N LEU A 444 -1.56 0.23 -8.61
CA LEU A 444 -2.73 -0.57 -8.94
C LEU A 444 -3.82 0.33 -9.50
N LYS A 445 -4.44 -0.11 -10.58
CA LYS A 445 -5.55 0.61 -11.20
C LYS A 445 -6.69 -0.31 -11.55
N ILE A 446 -7.91 0.18 -11.38
CA ILE A 446 -9.15 -0.52 -11.72
C ILE A 446 -9.67 0.03 -13.05
N TYR A 447 -10.16 -0.84 -13.93
CA TYR A 447 -10.82 -0.37 -15.15
C TYR A 447 -12.20 0.17 -14.83
N ASP A 448 -12.41 1.47 -15.06
CA ASP A 448 -13.69 2.14 -14.93
C ASP A 448 -14.26 2.42 -16.33
N PRO A 449 -15.40 1.81 -16.72
CA PRO A 449 -15.97 2.00 -18.05
C PRO A 449 -16.66 3.37 -18.25
N GLN A 450 -16.97 4.10 -17.18
CA GLN A 450 -17.72 5.36 -17.23
C GLN A 450 -16.85 6.60 -17.08
N VAL A 451 -15.58 6.43 -16.70
CA VAL A 451 -14.64 7.55 -16.57
C VAL A 451 -14.47 8.29 -17.88
N SER A 452 -14.40 9.62 -17.79
CA SER A 452 -14.37 10.49 -18.97
C SER A 452 -12.94 10.93 -19.27
N LEU A 453 -12.55 10.81 -20.53
CA LEU A 453 -11.31 11.34 -21.07
C LEU A 453 -11.61 12.63 -21.82
N PHE A 454 -10.75 13.64 -21.63
CA PHE A 454 -10.90 14.96 -22.23
C PHE A 454 -9.86 15.15 -23.32
N THR A 455 -10.28 15.69 -24.46
CA THR A 455 -9.35 16.12 -25.50
C THR A 455 -9.11 17.63 -25.35
N THR A 456 -7.86 18.02 -25.15
CA THR A 456 -7.43 19.42 -25.08
C THR A 456 -7.51 20.09 -26.45
N THR A 457 -7.45 21.43 -26.49
CA THR A 457 -7.39 22.20 -27.74
C THR A 457 -6.21 21.80 -28.66
N ASN A 458 -5.15 21.23 -28.09
CA ASN A 458 -3.97 20.75 -28.83
C ASN A 458 -4.11 19.30 -29.35
N GLY A 459 -5.28 18.67 -29.19
CA GLY A 459 -5.54 17.30 -29.63
C GLY A 459 -4.92 16.22 -28.73
N LEU A 460 -4.45 16.59 -27.53
CA LEU A 460 -4.00 15.61 -26.52
C LEU A 460 -5.20 15.10 -25.73
N VAL A 461 -5.30 13.77 -25.62
CA VAL A 461 -6.28 13.12 -24.75
C VAL A 461 -5.68 12.99 -23.36
N LEU A 462 -6.41 13.44 -22.34
CA LEU A 462 -6.02 13.41 -20.94
C LEU A 462 -7.03 12.57 -20.15
N GLY A 463 -6.50 11.66 -19.35
CA GLY A 463 -7.26 10.85 -18.40
C GLY A 463 -6.97 11.25 -16.95
N PRO A 464 -7.70 10.67 -15.98
CA PRO A 464 -7.55 10.99 -14.56
C PRO A 464 -6.16 10.82 -13.99
N ASN A 465 -5.32 9.99 -14.61
CA ASN A 465 -3.95 9.76 -14.15
C ASN A 465 -2.98 10.86 -14.62
N ASP A 466 -3.40 11.73 -15.54
CA ASP A 466 -2.57 12.79 -16.09
C ASP A 466 -2.66 14.06 -15.23
N ALA A 467 -1.51 14.70 -15.00
CA ALA A 467 -1.40 15.92 -14.21
C ALA A 467 -2.36 17.06 -14.66
N GLY A 468 -2.60 17.16 -15.97
CA GLY A 468 -3.43 18.20 -16.58
C GLY A 468 -4.93 17.91 -16.64
N TYR A 469 -5.38 16.80 -16.03
CA TYR A 469 -6.79 16.36 -16.11
C TYR A 469 -7.77 17.38 -15.54
N ARG A 470 -7.38 18.05 -14.44
CA ARG A 470 -8.22 19.05 -13.77
C ARG A 470 -8.52 20.22 -14.70
N GLU A 471 -7.51 20.74 -15.38
CA GLU A 471 -7.60 21.88 -16.29
C GLU A 471 -8.43 21.52 -17.52
N ALA A 472 -8.22 20.31 -18.06
CA ALA A 472 -8.98 19.80 -19.19
C ALA A 472 -10.46 19.63 -18.85
N MET A 473 -10.77 19.12 -17.65
CA MET A 473 -12.14 19.05 -17.15
C MET A 473 -12.75 20.44 -16.99
N GLN A 474 -12.00 21.41 -16.47
CA GLN A 474 -12.50 22.78 -16.32
C GLN A 474 -12.80 23.43 -17.68
N GLU A 475 -11.92 23.25 -18.67
CA GLU A 475 -12.15 23.72 -20.05
C GLU A 475 -13.39 23.06 -20.66
N ALA A 476 -13.59 21.75 -20.41
CA ALA A 476 -14.78 21.02 -20.84
C ALA A 476 -16.06 21.58 -20.20
N VAL A 477 -16.05 21.85 -18.90
CA VAL A 477 -17.20 22.43 -18.19
C VAL A 477 -17.52 23.84 -18.71
N LEU A 478 -16.50 24.68 -18.90
CA LEU A 478 -16.67 26.05 -19.42
C LEU A 478 -17.18 26.07 -20.87
N SER A 479 -16.71 25.15 -21.71
CA SER A 479 -17.17 25.05 -23.10
C SER A 479 -18.64 24.61 -23.19
N LEU A 480 -19.07 23.67 -22.34
CA LEU A 480 -20.48 23.29 -22.21
C LEU A 480 -21.36 24.45 -21.72
N GLN A 481 -20.87 25.25 -20.76
CA GLN A 481 -21.58 26.44 -20.27
C GLN A 481 -21.74 27.52 -21.35
N ALA A 482 -20.75 27.67 -22.24
CA ALA A 482 -20.78 28.65 -23.33
C ALA A 482 -21.73 28.27 -24.47
N GLN A 483 -22.09 26.98 -24.63
CA GLN A 483 -23.02 26.49 -25.65
C GLN A 483 -24.50 26.73 -25.32
N SER A 484 -24.78 27.33 -24.16
CA SER A 484 -26.13 27.62 -23.68
C SER A 484 -26.81 28.79 -24.39
N PRO A 485 -28.15 28.83 -24.45
CA PRO A 485 -28.92 29.34 -25.59
C PRO A 485 -29.11 30.87 -25.61
N SER A 486 -28.03 31.65 -25.47
CA SER A 486 -28.04 33.09 -25.75
C SER A 486 -27.14 33.51 -26.91
N GLY A 487 -26.66 32.55 -27.71
CA GLY A 487 -26.24 32.71 -29.09
C GLY A 487 -25.24 33.83 -29.37
N LEU A 488 -23.95 33.50 -29.47
CA LEU A 488 -23.08 33.94 -30.58
C LEU A 488 -21.66 33.39 -30.40
N THR A 489 -21.08 32.98 -31.53
CA THR A 489 -19.71 32.47 -31.79
C THR A 489 -19.48 30.98 -31.54
N SER A 490 -19.22 30.27 -32.63
CA SER A 490 -18.68 28.91 -32.68
C SER A 490 -17.33 28.88 -31.96
N VAL A 491 -17.30 28.34 -30.75
CA VAL A 491 -16.05 27.89 -30.14
C VAL A 491 -15.75 26.53 -30.75
N ASP A 492 -14.67 26.43 -31.52
CA ASP A 492 -14.04 25.17 -31.95
C ASP A 492 -13.44 24.44 -30.73
N ALA A 493 -14.26 24.11 -29.73
CA ALA A 493 -13.87 23.27 -28.61
C ALA A 493 -14.44 21.87 -28.85
N VAL A 494 -13.72 21.09 -29.65
CA VAL A 494 -13.96 19.64 -29.75
C VAL A 494 -13.44 19.01 -28.46
N VAL A 495 -14.23 19.08 -27.38
CA VAL A 495 -14.06 18.14 -26.26
C VAL A 495 -14.87 16.89 -26.62
N THR A 496 -14.24 15.99 -27.38
CA THR A 496 -14.79 14.65 -27.57
C THR A 496 -14.64 13.87 -26.27
N ARG A 497 -15.77 13.56 -25.63
CA ARG A 497 -15.85 12.63 -24.51
C ARG A 497 -15.58 11.22 -25.03
N VAL A 498 -14.46 10.65 -24.63
CA VAL A 498 -14.22 9.20 -24.72
C VAL A 498 -14.38 8.63 -23.31
N GLN A 499 -14.92 7.43 -23.17
CA GLN A 499 -15.10 6.79 -21.88
C GLN A 499 -14.28 5.51 -21.76
N GLY A 500 -13.90 5.18 -20.54
CA GLY A 500 -13.18 3.94 -20.24
C GLY A 500 -11.68 4.16 -20.09
N ASP A 501 -11.16 3.99 -18.89
CA ASP A 501 -9.72 3.92 -18.61
C ASP A 501 -9.44 3.19 -17.29
N PHE A 502 -8.18 2.84 -17.07
CA PHE A 502 -7.69 2.37 -15.77
C PHE A 502 -7.49 3.57 -14.86
N VAL A 503 -8.09 3.57 -13.68
CA VAL A 503 -8.07 4.68 -12.73
C VAL A 503 -7.74 4.19 -11.33
N ASP A 504 -7.21 5.09 -10.52
CA ASP A 504 -7.03 4.90 -9.09
C ASP A 504 -8.41 4.89 -8.39
N LEU A 505 -8.55 4.15 -7.29
CA LEU A 505 -9.82 4.15 -6.53
C LEU A 505 -10.07 5.53 -5.93
N CYS A 506 -11.31 6.01 -6.02
CA CYS A 506 -11.64 7.36 -5.54
C CYS A 506 -10.79 8.49 -6.17
N TYR A 507 -10.29 8.31 -7.40
CA TYR A 507 -9.44 9.29 -8.11
C TYR A 507 -9.86 10.77 -8.02
N PRO A 508 -11.17 11.16 -7.94
CA PRO A 508 -11.52 12.57 -7.85
C PRO A 508 -11.06 13.24 -6.57
N VAL A 509 -10.88 12.48 -5.48
CA VAL A 509 -10.65 13.01 -4.14
C VAL A 509 -9.28 12.64 -3.56
N LEU A 510 -8.47 11.84 -4.26
CA LEU A 510 -7.13 11.47 -3.82
C LEU A 510 -6.27 12.71 -3.62
N ALA A 511 -5.50 12.73 -2.52
CA ALA A 511 -4.78 13.92 -2.08
C ALA A 511 -3.63 14.31 -3.01
N GLY A 512 -2.90 13.32 -3.54
CA GLY A 512 -1.86 13.46 -4.55
C GLY A 512 -2.38 13.35 -5.99
N GLY A 513 -3.68 13.07 -6.17
CA GLY A 513 -4.31 12.90 -7.48
C GLY A 513 -4.22 14.13 -8.39
N SER A 514 -4.59 13.95 -9.65
CA SER A 514 -4.66 15.05 -10.62
C SER A 514 -5.77 16.05 -10.27
N LEU A 515 -6.93 15.55 -9.82
CA LEU A 515 -8.10 16.38 -9.54
C LEU A 515 -8.07 17.02 -8.15
N ARG A 516 -7.71 16.28 -7.09
CA ARG A 516 -7.62 16.79 -5.69
C ARG A 516 -8.91 17.44 -5.17
N GLY A 517 -10.05 16.91 -5.59
CA GLY A 517 -11.37 17.40 -5.26
C GLY A 517 -11.84 18.56 -6.12
N TRP A 518 -13.06 19.02 -5.89
CA TRP A 518 -13.70 20.06 -6.69
C TRP A 518 -13.54 21.48 -6.14
N GLN A 519 -13.03 21.62 -4.92
CA GLN A 519 -12.79 22.91 -4.30
C GLN A 519 -11.70 23.71 -5.04
N ALA A 520 -11.62 25.01 -4.81
CA ALA A 520 -10.52 25.84 -5.33
C ALA A 520 -9.18 25.31 -4.79
N ARG A 521 -8.23 25.05 -5.70
CA ARG A 521 -6.93 24.43 -5.42
C ARG A 521 -5.85 24.92 -6.39
N PRO A 522 -4.59 25.00 -5.93
CA PRO A 522 -3.46 25.24 -6.82
C PRO A 522 -3.39 24.18 -7.91
N VAL A 523 -3.17 24.64 -9.14
CA VAL A 523 -2.92 23.77 -10.31
C VAL A 523 -1.67 22.93 -10.07
N ASP A 524 -0.57 23.58 -9.70
CA ASP A 524 0.70 22.94 -9.39
C ASP A 524 1.47 23.74 -8.34
N ARG A 525 2.67 23.28 -7.98
CA ARG A 525 3.57 23.96 -7.03
C ARG A 525 3.95 25.39 -7.44
N ARG A 526 3.97 25.72 -8.73
CA ARG A 526 4.39 27.03 -9.22
C ARG A 526 3.28 28.06 -9.18
N SER A 527 2.03 27.66 -8.88
CA SER A 527 0.88 28.57 -8.86
C SER A 527 1.12 29.78 -7.95
N THR A 528 0.95 30.97 -8.53
CA THR A 528 1.00 32.28 -7.84
C THR A 528 -0.34 33.01 -7.83
N SER A 529 -1.37 32.45 -8.49
CA SER A 529 -2.65 33.11 -8.76
C SER A 529 -3.77 32.55 -7.88
N ALA A 530 -4.92 33.24 -7.88
CA ALA A 530 -6.12 32.75 -7.20
C ALA A 530 -6.69 31.53 -7.92
N ASP A 531 -6.97 30.48 -7.16
CA ASP A 531 -7.40 29.20 -7.69
C ASP A 531 -8.88 29.15 -8.04
N ILE A 532 -9.22 28.31 -9.03
CA ILE A 532 -10.59 28.15 -9.52
C ILE A 532 -11.13 26.79 -9.07
N ALA A 533 -12.32 26.79 -8.48
CA ALA A 533 -13.06 25.58 -8.17
C ALA A 533 -13.60 24.93 -9.45
N VAL A 534 -13.65 23.60 -9.48
CA VAL A 534 -14.33 22.89 -10.57
C VAL A 534 -15.83 23.14 -10.40
N ALA A 535 -16.43 23.89 -11.35
CA ALA A 535 -17.82 24.30 -11.26
C ALA A 535 -18.77 23.12 -11.48
N TRP A 536 -19.69 22.92 -10.55
CA TRP A 536 -20.80 21.97 -10.67
C TRP A 536 -22.04 22.74 -11.14
N ASP A 537 -22.37 22.74 -12.43
CA ASP A 537 -23.62 23.33 -12.91
C ASP A 537 -24.68 22.23 -13.08
N THR A 538 -25.75 22.32 -12.28
CA THR A 538 -26.88 21.38 -12.26
C THR A 538 -27.83 21.52 -13.47
N ARG A 539 -27.63 22.52 -14.34
CA ARG A 539 -28.53 22.84 -15.46
C ARG A 539 -28.16 22.18 -16.78
N TYR A 540 -26.95 21.63 -16.89
CA TYR A 540 -26.52 20.86 -18.05
C TYR A 540 -26.59 19.39 -17.64
N PHE A 541 -27.51 18.67 -18.27
CA PHE A 541 -27.69 17.25 -18.06
C PHE A 541 -26.33 16.52 -18.09
N ASP A 542 -26.16 15.59 -17.13
CA ASP A 542 -24.96 14.82 -16.79
C ASP A 542 -23.94 15.48 -15.83
N SER A 543 -24.30 15.46 -14.55
CA SER A 543 -23.44 15.39 -13.37
C SER A 543 -22.49 14.16 -13.33
N ASP A 544 -21.90 13.81 -14.49
CA ASP A 544 -21.45 12.45 -14.87
C ASP A 544 -19.93 12.33 -15.06
N PHE A 545 -19.18 13.43 -14.91
CA PHE A 545 -17.71 13.39 -15.06
C PHE A 545 -16.97 12.89 -13.82
N LEU A 546 -17.54 13.11 -12.64
CA LEU A 546 -16.91 12.76 -11.35
C LEU A 546 -17.63 11.62 -10.63
N VAL A 547 -18.83 11.27 -11.08
CA VAL A 547 -19.62 10.18 -10.51
C VAL A 547 -19.51 9.00 -11.48
N THR A 548 -18.62 8.08 -11.14
CA THR A 548 -18.38 6.82 -11.85
C THR A 548 -18.40 5.67 -10.83
N PRO A 549 -18.51 4.39 -11.25
CA PRO A 549 -18.61 3.25 -10.35
C PRO A 549 -17.48 3.18 -9.31
N PHE A 550 -16.27 3.59 -9.69
CA PHE A 550 -15.08 3.55 -8.83
C PHE A 550 -14.62 4.93 -8.35
N SER A 551 -15.37 5.99 -8.64
CA SER A 551 -15.08 7.36 -8.16
C SER A 551 -15.28 7.56 -6.66
N GLY A 552 -16.12 6.74 -6.01
CA GLY A 552 -16.51 6.87 -4.60
C GLY A 552 -17.30 8.14 -4.24
N VAL A 553 -17.52 9.04 -5.20
CA VAL A 553 -18.23 10.32 -4.99
C VAL A 553 -19.71 10.12 -5.27
N ARG A 554 -20.57 10.70 -4.42
CA ARG A 554 -22.03 10.72 -4.61
C ARG A 554 -22.47 12.05 -5.19
N TYR A 555 -23.52 12.01 -6.00
CA TYR A 555 -24.20 13.19 -6.54
C TYR A 555 -24.57 14.22 -5.45
N GLN A 556 -23.91 15.39 -5.43
CA GLN A 556 -24.40 16.58 -4.72
C GLN A 556 -23.79 17.91 -5.18
N THR A 557 -24.51 19.01 -4.91
CA THR A 557 -24.23 20.41 -5.31
C THR A 557 -22.95 21.00 -4.69
N ALA A 558 -22.54 22.19 -5.15
CA ALA A 558 -21.34 22.96 -4.75
C ALA A 558 -21.18 23.31 -3.24
N GLY A 559 -21.94 22.67 -2.35
CA GLY A 559 -21.81 22.71 -0.89
C GLY A 559 -21.84 21.32 -0.25
N ALA A 560 -21.45 20.27 -0.99
CA ALA A 560 -21.42 18.89 -0.50
C ALA A 560 -20.70 18.82 0.85
N LEU A 561 -21.45 18.38 1.86
CA LEU A 561 -20.95 18.24 3.22
C LEU A 561 -20.12 16.96 3.33
N PRO A 562 -19.19 16.89 4.29
CA PRO A 562 -18.30 15.74 4.43
C PRO A 562 -19.00 14.41 4.71
N ASN A 563 -20.28 14.43 5.10
CA ASN A 563 -21.11 13.26 5.37
C ASN A 563 -21.98 12.84 4.17
N THR A 564 -22.06 13.64 3.11
CA THR A 564 -22.94 13.37 1.96
C THR A 564 -22.21 13.37 0.62
N ALA A 565 -20.95 13.79 0.59
CA ALA A 565 -20.13 13.86 -0.62
C ALA A 565 -19.74 12.50 -1.22
N TYR A 566 -19.86 11.41 -0.45
CA TYR A 566 -19.40 10.07 -0.84
C TYR A 566 -20.56 9.08 -0.94
N THR A 567 -20.35 7.97 -1.65
CA THR A 567 -21.33 6.88 -1.76
C THR A 567 -21.67 6.31 -0.39
N ASP A 568 -22.93 5.93 -0.17
CA ASP A 568 -23.36 5.37 1.12
C ASP A 568 -22.57 4.08 1.47
N CYS A 569 -22.19 3.28 0.46
CA CYS A 569 -21.38 2.07 0.66
C CYS A 569 -19.98 2.31 1.25
N LEU A 570 -19.34 3.45 0.94
CA LEU A 570 -18.07 3.82 1.56
C LEU A 570 -18.22 4.13 3.04
N TYR A 571 -19.36 4.70 3.45
CA TYR A 571 -19.67 4.90 4.86
C TYR A 571 -20.04 3.57 5.52
N SER A 572 -20.96 2.79 4.95
CA SER A 572 -21.43 1.52 5.54
C SER A 572 -20.32 0.46 5.61
N SER A 573 -19.31 0.46 4.72
CA SER A 573 -18.14 -0.42 4.86
C SER A 573 -17.20 -0.04 6.01
N GLY A 574 -17.36 1.16 6.59
CA GLY A 574 -16.48 1.71 7.62
C GLY A 574 -15.08 2.13 7.12
N LYS A 575 -14.86 2.14 5.80
CA LYS A 575 -13.64 2.65 5.16
C LYS A 575 -13.58 4.18 5.12
N LEU A 576 -14.72 4.84 5.26
CA LEU A 576 -14.85 6.29 5.45
C LEU A 576 -15.65 6.59 6.72
N VAL A 577 -15.04 7.33 7.65
CA VAL A 577 -15.69 7.71 8.91
C VAL A 577 -15.63 9.22 9.11
N THR A 578 -16.77 9.78 9.44
CA THR A 578 -16.93 11.19 9.79
C THR A 578 -17.39 11.34 11.24
N THR A 579 -16.99 12.43 11.86
CA THR A 579 -17.40 12.82 13.21
C THR A 579 -18.05 14.20 13.19
N THR A 580 -19.07 14.40 14.01
CA THR A 580 -19.69 15.70 14.23
C THR A 580 -18.98 16.44 15.37
N SER A 581 -18.60 17.70 15.13
CA SER A 581 -18.30 18.63 16.23
C SER A 581 -19.61 19.05 16.90
N GLY A 582 -19.57 19.38 18.19
CA GLY A 582 -20.76 19.85 18.93
C GLY A 582 -21.43 21.11 18.35
N THR A 583 -20.83 21.74 17.33
CA THR A 583 -21.35 22.89 16.58
C THR A 583 -22.01 22.49 15.25
N GLY A 584 -22.23 21.19 14.99
CA GLY A 584 -22.94 20.67 13.82
C GLY A 584 -22.09 20.48 12.55
N GLY A 585 -20.78 20.73 12.61
CA GLY A 585 -19.87 20.51 11.48
C GLY A 585 -19.34 19.08 11.43
N HIS A 586 -19.38 18.43 10.26
CA HIS A 586 -18.78 17.11 10.06
C HIS A 586 -17.28 17.23 9.72
N SER A 587 -16.46 16.30 10.17
CA SER A 587 -15.05 16.16 9.78
C SER A 587 -14.74 14.72 9.42
N ILE A 588 -14.05 14.49 8.31
CA ILE A 588 -13.57 13.16 7.91
C ILE A 588 -12.37 12.80 8.80
N ARG A 589 -12.41 11.63 9.44
CA ARG A 589 -11.42 11.18 10.43
C ARG A 589 -10.66 9.95 9.99
N LEU A 590 -11.30 9.10 9.18
CA LEU A 590 -10.73 7.91 8.59
C LEU A 590 -11.17 7.88 7.13
N PHE A 591 -10.23 7.62 6.24
CA PHE A 591 -10.50 7.44 4.81
C PHE A 591 -9.46 6.49 4.24
N GLN A 592 -9.90 5.30 3.84
CA GLN A 592 -9.09 4.26 3.20
C GLN A 592 -9.85 3.69 2.01
N PRO A 593 -9.77 4.31 0.82
CA PRO A 593 -10.37 3.75 -0.39
C PRO A 593 -9.89 2.31 -0.59
N THR A 594 -10.82 1.36 -0.62
CA THR A 594 -10.48 -0.06 -0.73
C THR A 594 -11.53 -0.75 -1.58
N PHE A 595 -11.12 -1.45 -2.62
CA PHE A 595 -11.94 -2.45 -3.27
C PHE A 595 -11.78 -3.77 -2.49
N ASP A 596 -12.89 -4.36 -2.06
CA ASP A 596 -12.91 -5.57 -1.24
C ASP A 596 -14.10 -6.43 -1.65
N THR A 597 -13.90 -7.74 -1.79
CA THR A 597 -15.01 -8.69 -2.00
C THR A 597 -15.96 -8.73 -0.80
N PHE A 598 -15.51 -8.26 0.37
CA PHE A 598 -16.25 -8.01 1.61
C PHE A 598 -17.05 -9.21 2.14
N SER A 599 -17.54 -9.10 3.37
CA SER A 599 -18.28 -10.18 4.04
C SER A 599 -19.66 -9.69 4.44
N SER A 600 -20.66 -10.54 4.25
CA SER A 600 -22.03 -10.31 4.71
C SER A 600 -22.28 -10.80 6.14
N VAL A 601 -21.33 -11.51 6.76
CA VAL A 601 -21.45 -12.00 8.15
C VAL A 601 -21.73 -10.91 9.19
N TYR A 602 -21.32 -9.67 8.94
CA TYR A 602 -21.61 -8.55 9.83
C TYR A 602 -23.10 -8.17 9.89
N GLU A 603 -23.94 -8.74 9.02
CA GLU A 603 -25.40 -8.61 9.11
C GLU A 603 -26.03 -9.71 9.98
N HIS A 604 -25.23 -10.61 10.55
CA HIS A 604 -25.71 -11.80 11.25
C HIS A 604 -24.92 -12.14 12.52
N ASP A 605 -24.01 -11.27 12.95
CA ASP A 605 -23.09 -11.57 14.05
C ASP A 605 -23.61 -11.12 15.42
N GLY A 606 -24.77 -10.46 15.45
CA GLY A 606 -25.44 -10.01 16.67
C GLY A 606 -24.81 -8.77 17.31
N PHE A 607 -23.90 -8.10 16.60
CA PHE A 607 -23.37 -6.80 16.98
C PHE A 607 -24.07 -5.68 16.21
N MET A 608 -23.80 -4.43 16.58
CA MET A 608 -24.36 -3.28 15.86
C MET A 608 -23.24 -2.58 15.10
N GLU A 609 -23.29 -2.64 13.78
CA GLU A 609 -22.30 -2.09 12.85
C GLU A 609 -22.84 -0.83 12.20
N GLY A 610 -23.18 0.15 13.02
CA GLY A 610 -23.95 1.32 12.59
C GLY A 610 -23.18 2.64 12.57
N ASN A 611 -23.89 3.67 12.11
CA ASN A 611 -23.44 5.06 12.24
C ASN A 611 -23.42 5.50 13.72
N TRP A 612 -22.36 6.20 14.13
CA TRP A 612 -22.22 6.77 15.49
C TRP A 612 -21.71 8.21 15.42
N ASN A 613 -22.44 9.18 16.00
CA ASN A 613 -22.01 10.59 16.10
C ASN A 613 -21.34 11.14 14.81
N GLY A 614 -22.06 11.04 13.69
CA GLY A 614 -21.55 11.25 12.33
C GLY A 614 -22.03 10.14 11.39
N ARG A 615 -21.35 9.97 10.26
CA ARG A 615 -21.55 8.86 9.31
C ARG A 615 -20.32 7.98 9.20
N GLY A 616 -20.52 6.73 8.83
CA GLY A 616 -19.50 5.68 8.78
C GLY A 616 -19.81 4.59 9.80
N ALA A 617 -19.90 3.35 9.32
CA ALA A 617 -20.13 2.18 10.16
C ALA A 617 -18.97 1.99 11.14
N ARG A 618 -19.33 1.65 12.37
CA ARG A 618 -18.40 1.41 13.46
C ARG A 618 -18.87 0.19 14.23
N TRP A 619 -17.93 -0.62 14.66
CA TRP A 619 -18.21 -1.81 15.45
C TRP A 619 -18.55 -1.43 16.88
N SER A 620 -19.79 -1.66 17.29
CA SER A 620 -20.26 -1.46 18.65
C SER A 620 -20.35 -2.77 19.42
N THR A 621 -20.02 -2.72 20.71
CA THR A 621 -20.18 -3.86 21.64
C THR A 621 -21.54 -3.84 22.36
N THR A 622 -22.45 -2.96 21.97
CA THR A 622 -23.77 -2.86 22.61
C THR A 622 -24.62 -4.06 22.24
N THR A 623 -24.78 -4.99 23.18
CA THR A 623 -25.59 -6.21 23.01
C THR A 623 -27.08 -5.92 22.76
N PRO A 624 -27.84 -6.85 22.14
CA PRO A 624 -29.12 -6.61 21.45
C PRO A 624 -30.34 -6.24 22.31
N ALA A 625 -30.19 -5.95 23.60
CA ALA A 625 -31.29 -6.11 24.55
C ALA A 625 -32.48 -5.16 24.35
N THR A 626 -32.45 -4.16 23.45
CA THR A 626 -33.62 -3.32 23.14
C THR A 626 -33.64 -2.61 21.77
N SER A 627 -32.66 -2.79 20.86
CA SER A 627 -32.62 -2.01 19.61
C SER A 627 -33.14 -2.81 18.42
N PRO A 628 -34.21 -2.37 17.72
CA PRO A 628 -34.71 -3.01 16.49
C PRO A 628 -33.80 -2.74 15.27
N SER A 629 -32.50 -2.52 15.51
CA SER A 629 -31.55 -2.01 14.52
C SER A 629 -30.28 -2.86 14.41
N VAL A 630 -30.21 -3.96 15.16
CA VAL A 630 -29.11 -4.94 15.09
C VAL A 630 -29.49 -5.96 14.02
N ASP A 631 -28.57 -6.27 13.10
CA ASP A 631 -28.78 -7.21 12.02
C ASP A 631 -30.05 -6.87 11.19
N ALA A 632 -30.37 -5.57 11.05
CA ALA A 632 -31.62 -5.11 10.42
C ALA A 632 -31.72 -5.51 8.95
N GLY A 633 -30.59 -5.66 8.26
CA GLY A 633 -30.55 -6.15 6.88
C GLY A 633 -30.79 -7.67 6.73
N ALA A 634 -31.16 -8.37 7.80
CA ALA A 634 -31.25 -9.82 7.85
C ALA A 634 -32.27 -10.41 8.85
N ASN A 635 -33.06 -9.58 9.51
CA ASN A 635 -33.92 -10.02 10.60
C ASN A 635 -35.29 -10.53 10.11
N GLY A 636 -35.55 -10.47 8.79
CA GLY A 636 -36.78 -10.94 8.17
C GLY A 636 -37.97 -10.00 8.37
N LEU A 637 -37.72 -8.76 8.79
CA LEU A 637 -38.70 -7.70 8.95
C LEU A 637 -38.43 -6.58 7.93
N ASP A 638 -39.46 -5.77 7.69
CA ASP A 638 -39.35 -4.50 6.96
C ASP A 638 -39.39 -3.42 8.06
N ASP A 639 -38.21 -3.07 8.57
CA ASP A 639 -38.01 -2.19 9.72
C ASP A 639 -38.23 -0.72 9.35
N ASP A 640 -37.94 -0.34 8.11
CA ASP A 640 -38.06 1.04 7.63
C ASP A 640 -39.38 1.32 6.86
N GLY A 641 -40.14 0.26 6.53
CA GLY A 641 -41.40 0.29 5.81
C GLY A 641 -41.25 0.59 4.32
N ARG A 642 -40.06 0.41 3.74
CA ARG A 642 -39.73 0.77 2.36
C ARG A 642 -39.02 -0.38 1.65
N PHE A 643 -39.27 -0.46 0.35
CA PHE A 643 -38.59 -1.37 -0.58
C PHE A 643 -38.67 -2.88 -0.28
N GLY A 644 -39.27 -3.29 0.84
CA GLY A 644 -39.59 -4.68 1.18
C GLY A 644 -38.89 -5.12 2.46
N VAL A 645 -38.91 -6.43 2.72
CA VAL A 645 -38.18 -7.06 3.83
C VAL A 645 -36.69 -7.16 3.49
N ASP A 646 -35.82 -6.88 4.45
CA ASP A 646 -34.36 -7.01 4.39
C ASP A 646 -33.75 -6.33 3.14
N ASP A 647 -34.12 -5.08 2.91
CA ASP A 647 -33.69 -4.34 1.72
C ASP A 647 -32.27 -3.74 1.85
N VAL A 648 -31.71 -3.22 0.75
CA VAL A 648 -30.34 -2.66 0.76
C VAL A 648 -30.22 -1.42 1.66
N GLY A 649 -31.33 -0.71 1.90
CA GLY A 649 -31.41 0.42 2.82
C GLY A 649 -31.33 0.05 4.30
N GLU A 650 -31.68 -1.20 4.65
CA GLU A 650 -31.68 -1.72 6.02
C GLU A 650 -30.32 -2.31 6.44
N LYS A 651 -29.46 -2.63 5.46
CA LYS A 651 -28.13 -3.20 5.72
C LYS A 651 -27.26 -2.29 6.57
N GLU A 652 -26.64 -2.87 7.60
CA GLU A 652 -25.70 -2.16 8.47
C GLU A 652 -24.38 -1.89 7.74
N VAL A 653 -23.93 -2.88 6.97
CA VAL A 653 -22.63 -2.94 6.32
C VAL A 653 -22.79 -3.36 4.86
N CYS A 654 -21.92 -2.86 3.99
CA CYS A 654 -21.80 -3.38 2.64
C CYS A 654 -20.38 -3.24 2.12
N ALA A 655 -20.09 -3.90 1.01
CA ALA A 655 -18.82 -3.75 0.34
C ALA A 655 -18.58 -2.27 -0.04
N PRO A 656 -17.35 -1.74 0.08
CA PRO A 656 -17.05 -0.33 -0.19
C PRO A 656 -17.48 0.11 -1.61
N PHE A 657 -17.34 -0.79 -2.58
CA PHE A 657 -17.83 -0.65 -3.95
C PHE A 657 -18.72 -1.84 -4.29
N VAL A 658 -19.84 -1.58 -4.96
CA VAL A 658 -20.83 -2.60 -5.29
C VAL A 658 -20.65 -3.19 -6.69
N GLU A 659 -20.01 -2.44 -7.59
CA GLU A 659 -19.79 -2.88 -8.96
C GLU A 659 -18.55 -3.77 -9.07
N LYS A 660 -18.65 -4.77 -9.95
CA LYS A 660 -17.56 -5.69 -10.25
C LYS A 660 -16.59 -5.04 -11.24
N PRO A 661 -15.27 -5.01 -10.98
CA PRO A 661 -14.29 -4.60 -11.97
C PRO A 661 -14.19 -5.58 -13.14
N GLU A 662 -14.09 -5.02 -14.35
CA GLU A 662 -13.81 -5.81 -15.55
C GLU A 662 -12.35 -6.28 -15.59
N ALA A 663 -11.43 -5.42 -15.13
CA ALA A 663 -10.01 -5.70 -15.06
C ALA A 663 -9.31 -4.83 -14.02
N ILE A 664 -8.19 -5.35 -13.51
CA ILE A 664 -7.21 -4.59 -12.74
C ILE A 664 -5.87 -4.59 -13.50
N ARG A 665 -5.11 -3.52 -13.32
CA ARG A 665 -3.75 -3.38 -13.85
C ARG A 665 -2.81 -3.13 -12.69
N VAL A 666 -1.75 -3.91 -12.58
CA VAL A 666 -0.65 -3.68 -11.64
C VAL A 666 0.57 -3.25 -12.44
N THR A 667 1.12 -2.08 -12.12
CA THR A 667 2.29 -1.50 -12.76
C THR A 667 3.44 -1.46 -11.78
N ILE A 668 4.62 -1.90 -12.22
CA ILE A 668 5.84 -1.89 -11.42
C ILE A 668 6.90 -1.11 -12.16
N ARG A 669 7.54 -0.16 -11.47
CA ARG A 669 8.63 0.67 -11.97
C ARG A 669 9.88 0.45 -11.11
N LEU A 670 10.98 0.07 -11.73
CA LEU A 670 12.28 -0.14 -11.08
C LEU A 670 13.34 0.82 -11.62
N GLU A 671 14.29 1.19 -10.77
CA GLU A 671 15.49 1.95 -11.13
C GLU A 671 16.76 1.13 -10.88
N THR A 672 17.69 1.20 -11.83
CA THR A 672 19.04 0.66 -11.63
C THR A 672 19.89 1.69 -10.87
N PRO A 673 20.48 1.36 -9.71
CA PRO A 673 21.23 2.32 -8.89
C PRO A 673 22.53 2.80 -9.56
N GLU A 674 23.15 1.99 -10.41
CA GLU A 674 24.43 2.34 -11.07
C GLU A 674 24.28 3.30 -12.25
N THR A 675 23.20 3.14 -13.03
CA THR A 675 23.02 3.83 -14.32
C THR A 675 21.84 4.80 -14.31
N ARG A 676 21.02 4.78 -13.26
CA ARG A 676 19.76 5.54 -13.13
C ARG A 676 18.79 5.30 -14.30
N GLN A 677 18.88 4.14 -14.92
CA GLN A 677 17.94 3.70 -15.93
C GLN A 677 16.68 3.18 -15.25
N ILE A 678 15.53 3.53 -15.83
CA ILE A 678 14.21 3.18 -15.30
C ILE A 678 13.53 2.24 -16.29
N ARG A 679 12.91 1.18 -15.79
CA ARG A 679 12.03 0.32 -16.55
C ARG A 679 10.69 0.19 -15.85
N GLN A 680 9.64 0.10 -16.65
CA GLN A 680 8.29 -0.12 -16.20
C GLN A 680 7.66 -1.26 -16.99
N THR A 681 6.83 -2.03 -16.31
CA THR A 681 6.02 -3.09 -16.90
C THR A 681 4.69 -3.18 -16.16
N SER A 682 3.67 -3.71 -16.81
CA SER A 682 2.35 -3.85 -16.23
C SER A 682 1.75 -5.23 -16.51
N VAL A 683 0.96 -5.71 -15.56
CA VAL A 683 0.19 -6.95 -15.64
C VAL A 683 -1.27 -6.57 -15.55
N THR A 684 -2.05 -6.97 -16.55
CA THR A 684 -3.51 -6.84 -16.53
C THR A 684 -4.13 -8.18 -16.22
N HIS A 685 -5.03 -8.21 -15.24
CA HIS A 685 -5.82 -9.37 -14.88
C HIS A 685 -7.30 -9.04 -15.04
N SER A 686 -8.04 -9.86 -15.79
CA SER A 686 -9.49 -9.71 -15.96
C SER A 686 -10.22 -10.20 -14.73
N GLY A 687 -11.26 -9.51 -14.28
CA GLY A 687 -12.07 -9.90 -13.13
C GLY A 687 -12.98 -11.12 -13.37
N GLN A 688 -12.77 -11.91 -14.43
CA GLN A 688 -13.58 -13.09 -14.77
C GLN A 688 -13.10 -14.36 -14.08
#